data_AF-A0A3M9YGP1-F1
#
_entry.id   AF-A0A3M9YGP1-F1
#
_cell.length_a   1.000
_cell.length_b   1.000
_cell.length_c   1.000
_cell.angle_alpha   90.00
_cell.angle_beta   90.00
_cell.angle_gamma   90.00
#
_symmetry.space_group_name_H-M   'P 1'
#
loop_
_entity.id
_entity.type
_entity.pdbx_description
1 polymer ?
#
loop_
_entity_poly.entity_id
_entity_poly.type
_entity_poly.pdbx_seq_one_letter_code
_entity_poly.pdbx_strand_id
1 'polypeptide(L)'
;MGIPAAFRWLSNKYPKIISPVVEDQPLQIEDGTTIPVDTTGPNPNGEELDNLYLDMNGIVHPCSHPEDRPAPKDEEEMMLEVFKYTDRVVNMVRPRKLLMIAVDGVAPRAKMNQQRSRRFRSAQEAQEKEVDKQELLKLLKQQNGGILPPETLESMNKKAFDSNSITPGTPFMDTLATSLRYWCAYKLNTDPAWARLKIIISDATVPGEGEHKIMNYVRSQRGSPDYDPNTRHVIYGLDADLIMLGLATHEPHFRVLREDVFAQDAKAKMCKICGQKGHDARVCKGEAKEKDGEYDEQDKAVALKPFIWLHVSIFREYLAIELDVPDLPFRFDLERAIDDWVFMCCFVGNDFLPHLPALEIRENGIDALTTIWKENLPHMGGYVTKDGHIDLKRVQLIMDGLAKQEDAIFKRRKEQEDRREANAKRRKLQDERSGRGGRADASGRGRGKPPMDNASSGLALFPVSGFPNADPSAVTHDMVVGRSSNANINANAANKSAANVIRDRIQASGAQGKSANGDATTHPKVQVPAVAEEGAAAASSVVKRKADVLDGPSQLTPNTGPSAAEEAAIDHVRMWEEGYADRYYEQKFHVDRNDVAFRHKVAQAYVEGLCWVLLYYYQGCPSWDWYYPYHYAPFAADFADLDKIEISFEKGRISKPFEQLMSVMPAASRRALPEVFHDLMLNEDSEVIDFYPQEFEIDLNGKKFAWQGVALLPFIDMPRLLAAVEKKYPLLSPEDAARNGIGRDVLLLSDAHHELYEDITSHFYSKKQGAHTFGLNPRTSEGMTGQVEKIADYLPHGSLEYPLDRKSMPSLDYDRSLRYV
;
A
#
# COMPACT_ATOMS: atom_id res chain seq x y z
N MET A 1 2.51 2.45 -5.72
CA MET A 1 1.13 3.01 -5.69
C MET A 1 0.64 2.98 -4.25
N GLY A 2 -0.24 3.88 -3.79
CA GLY A 2 -0.72 3.80 -2.41
C GLY A 2 -1.68 2.62 -2.20
N ILE A 3 -1.38 1.69 -1.28
CA ILE A 3 -2.15 0.45 -1.03
C ILE A 3 -3.68 0.69 -0.96
N PRO A 4 -4.21 1.66 -0.17
CA PRO A 4 -5.65 1.88 -0.09
C PRO A 4 -6.26 2.46 -1.38
N ALA A 5 -5.46 3.10 -2.24
CA ALA A 5 -5.93 3.66 -3.50
C ALA A 5 -6.04 2.59 -4.60
N ALA A 6 -5.04 1.71 -4.71
CA ALA A 6 -5.10 0.56 -5.61
C ALA A 6 -6.23 -0.40 -5.22
N PHE A 7 -6.31 -0.75 -3.93
CA PHE A 7 -7.37 -1.61 -3.43
C PHE A 7 -8.77 -1.00 -3.61
N ARG A 8 -8.97 0.31 -3.35
CA ARG A 8 -10.25 1.00 -3.58
C ARG A 8 -10.64 1.08 -5.06
N TRP A 9 -9.68 1.13 -5.98
CA TRP A 9 -9.97 1.07 -7.42
C TRP A 9 -10.40 -0.34 -7.84
N LEU A 10 -9.63 -1.37 -7.44
CA LEU A 10 -9.97 -2.78 -7.68
C LEU A 10 -11.35 -3.15 -7.12
N SER A 11 -11.65 -2.77 -5.87
CA SER A 11 -12.92 -3.07 -5.21
C SER A 11 -14.13 -2.41 -5.89
N ASN A 12 -13.95 -1.21 -6.45
CA ASN A 12 -15.01 -0.49 -7.15
C ASN A 12 -15.23 -1.03 -8.57
N LYS A 13 -14.17 -1.43 -9.27
CA LYS A 13 -14.24 -1.88 -10.67
C LYS A 13 -14.63 -3.36 -10.79
N TYR A 14 -14.12 -4.21 -9.91
CA TYR A 14 -14.29 -5.67 -9.93
C TYR A 14 -14.91 -6.19 -8.62
N PRO A 15 -16.09 -5.72 -8.19
CA PRO A 15 -16.59 -5.93 -6.83
C PRO A 15 -16.75 -7.41 -6.42
N LYS A 16 -16.94 -8.33 -7.36
CA LYS A 16 -17.07 -9.78 -7.05
C LYS A 16 -15.74 -10.48 -6.74
N ILE A 17 -14.59 -9.83 -6.94
CA ILE A 17 -13.32 -10.43 -6.48
C ILE A 17 -13.23 -10.47 -4.95
N ILE A 18 -14.09 -9.72 -4.24
CA ILE A 18 -14.07 -9.59 -2.79
C ILE A 18 -15.20 -10.41 -2.17
N SER A 19 -14.88 -11.21 -1.15
CA SER A 19 -15.88 -11.78 -0.24
C SER A 19 -15.39 -11.71 1.22
N PRO A 20 -16.30 -11.63 2.22
CA PRO A 20 -15.90 -11.72 3.62
C PRO A 20 -15.34 -13.11 3.94
N VAL A 21 -14.44 -13.17 4.92
CA VAL A 21 -13.99 -14.43 5.51
C VAL A 21 -14.98 -14.86 6.59
N VAL A 22 -15.32 -16.14 6.62
CA VAL A 22 -16.09 -16.76 7.70
C VAL A 22 -15.10 -17.28 8.74
N GLU A 23 -15.24 -16.81 9.98
CA GLU A 23 -14.42 -17.21 11.12
C GLU A 23 -15.31 -17.93 12.14
N ASP A 24 -14.98 -19.18 12.47
CA ASP A 24 -15.57 -19.86 13.62
C ASP A 24 -15.02 -19.21 14.91
N GLN A 25 -15.88 -19.01 15.91
CA GLN A 25 -15.50 -18.45 17.21
C GLN A 25 -15.52 -19.52 18.31
N PRO A 26 -14.62 -19.45 19.31
CA PRO A 26 -14.66 -20.34 20.47
C PRO A 26 -16.02 -20.24 21.18
N LEU A 27 -16.61 -21.38 21.52
CA LEU A 27 -17.90 -21.44 22.20
C LEU A 27 -17.69 -21.25 23.70
N GLN A 28 -18.22 -20.17 24.28
CA GLN A 28 -18.31 -20.04 25.73
C GLN A 28 -19.58 -20.73 26.25
N ILE A 29 -19.39 -21.67 27.17
CA ILE A 29 -20.47 -22.34 27.91
C ILE A 29 -20.86 -21.46 29.11
N GLU A 30 -22.10 -21.55 29.58
CA GLU A 30 -22.63 -20.82 30.75
C GLU A 30 -21.82 -21.05 32.05
N ASP A 31 -21.00 -22.11 32.13
CA ASP A 31 -20.13 -22.40 33.27
C ASP A 31 -18.76 -21.67 33.22
N GLY A 32 -18.50 -20.88 32.17
CA GLY A 32 -17.25 -20.17 31.94
C GLY A 32 -16.20 -20.96 31.14
N THR A 33 -16.46 -22.23 30.80
CA THR A 33 -15.57 -23.03 29.96
C THR A 33 -15.61 -22.52 28.52
N THR A 34 -14.45 -22.28 27.92
CA THR A 34 -14.33 -21.95 26.49
C THR A 34 -13.92 -23.19 25.71
N ILE A 35 -14.79 -23.69 24.83
CA ILE A 35 -14.44 -24.74 23.88
C ILE A 35 -13.65 -24.11 22.72
N PRO A 36 -12.42 -24.54 22.43
CA PRO A 36 -11.65 -24.05 21.29
C PRO A 36 -12.28 -24.49 19.96
N VAL A 37 -11.98 -23.75 18.89
CA VAL A 37 -12.43 -24.10 17.54
C VAL A 37 -11.69 -25.35 17.06
N ASP A 38 -12.43 -26.37 16.60
CA ASP A 38 -11.86 -27.54 15.93
C ASP A 38 -11.52 -27.19 14.47
N THR A 39 -10.22 -26.99 14.21
CA THR A 39 -9.67 -26.70 12.88
C THR A 39 -9.31 -27.95 12.08
N THR A 40 -9.44 -29.16 12.66
CA THR A 40 -9.35 -30.41 11.90
C THR A 40 -10.58 -30.63 11.01
N GLY A 41 -11.74 -30.10 11.44
CA GLY A 41 -12.98 -30.08 10.67
C GLY A 41 -12.90 -29.23 9.39
N PRO A 42 -13.90 -29.39 8.48
CA PRO A 42 -13.92 -28.73 7.17
C PRO A 42 -13.93 -27.20 7.30
N ASN A 43 -13.36 -26.49 6.32
CA ASN A 43 -13.26 -25.03 6.37
C ASN A 43 -14.66 -24.38 6.21
N PRO A 44 -15.08 -23.48 7.13
CA PRO A 44 -16.39 -22.82 7.09
C PRO A 44 -16.58 -21.90 5.86
N ASN A 45 -15.51 -21.56 5.14
CA ASN A 45 -15.55 -20.80 3.90
C ASN A 45 -15.96 -21.65 2.67
N GLY A 46 -16.26 -22.95 2.85
CA GLY A 46 -16.84 -23.82 1.84
C GLY A 46 -15.87 -24.43 0.83
N GLU A 47 -14.57 -24.16 0.95
CA GLU A 47 -13.50 -24.76 0.14
C GLU A 47 -12.28 -25.05 1.01
N GLU A 48 -11.71 -26.25 0.88
CA GLU A 48 -10.44 -26.63 1.52
C GLU A 48 -9.25 -26.03 0.78
N LEU A 49 -8.23 -25.61 1.51
CA LEU A 49 -7.09 -24.84 1.00
C LEU A 49 -5.79 -25.60 1.29
N ASP A 50 -4.89 -25.72 0.32
CA ASP A 50 -3.70 -26.57 0.43
C ASP A 50 -2.56 -25.85 1.15
N ASN A 51 -2.19 -24.69 0.62
CA ASN A 51 -0.96 -23.98 0.96
C ASN A 51 -1.28 -22.56 1.43
N LEU A 52 -0.83 -22.23 2.65
CA LEU A 52 -0.86 -20.88 3.20
C LEU A 52 0.55 -20.28 3.18
N TYR A 53 0.67 -19.08 2.62
CA TYR A 53 1.88 -18.28 2.60
C TYR A 53 1.65 -17.01 3.43
N LEU A 54 2.55 -16.72 4.37
CA LEU A 54 2.46 -15.54 5.23
C LEU A 54 3.61 -14.59 4.94
N ASP A 55 3.31 -13.38 4.45
CA ASP A 55 4.22 -12.25 4.65
C ASP A 55 4.14 -11.82 6.13
N MET A 56 5.21 -12.08 6.86
CA MET A 56 5.29 -11.75 8.29
C MET A 56 5.45 -10.26 8.55
N ASN A 57 5.96 -9.46 7.60
CA ASN A 57 6.08 -8.02 7.80
C ASN A 57 4.68 -7.38 7.87
N GLY A 58 3.73 -7.89 7.08
CA GLY A 58 2.29 -7.59 7.20
C GLY A 58 1.61 -8.05 8.51
N ILE A 59 2.27 -8.83 9.37
CA ILE A 59 1.77 -9.22 10.72
C ILE A 59 2.51 -8.46 11.83
N VAL A 60 3.84 -8.42 11.78
CA VAL A 60 4.69 -7.83 12.83
C VAL A 60 4.44 -6.33 12.97
N HIS A 61 4.25 -5.61 11.86
CA HIS A 61 3.91 -4.18 11.90
C HIS A 61 2.62 -3.91 12.70
N PRO A 62 1.42 -4.43 12.32
CA PRO A 62 0.21 -4.30 13.13
C PRO A 62 0.34 -4.74 14.59
N CYS A 63 1.09 -5.81 14.89
CA CYS A 63 1.30 -6.24 16.28
C CYS A 63 2.22 -5.31 17.10
N SER A 64 3.15 -4.60 16.46
CA SER A 64 4.05 -3.63 17.14
C SER A 64 3.35 -2.32 17.50
N HIS A 65 2.37 -1.89 16.70
CA HIS A 65 1.65 -0.62 16.87
C HIS A 65 0.14 -0.77 16.58
N PRO A 66 -0.59 -1.59 17.36
CA PRO A 66 -2.01 -1.85 17.12
C PRO A 66 -2.86 -0.57 17.29
N GLU A 67 -3.85 -0.39 16.41
CA GLU A 67 -4.70 0.80 16.42
C GLU A 67 -5.78 0.76 17.52
N ASP A 68 -6.31 -0.43 17.81
CA ASP A 68 -7.46 -0.64 18.70
C ASP A 68 -7.08 -0.91 20.18
N ARG A 69 -5.78 -1.02 20.51
CA ARG A 69 -5.28 -1.35 21.86
C ARG A 69 -3.89 -0.75 22.12
N PRO A 70 -3.39 -0.71 23.36
CA PRO A 70 -2.02 -0.26 23.65
C PRO A 70 -0.96 -1.11 22.93
N ALA A 71 0.19 -0.50 22.63
CA ALA A 71 1.36 -1.21 22.11
C ALA A 71 1.95 -2.18 23.16
N PRO A 72 2.60 -3.28 22.74
CA PRO A 72 3.31 -4.20 23.62
C PRO A 72 4.35 -3.48 24.50
N LYS A 73 4.58 -3.98 25.72
CA LYS A 73 5.54 -3.42 26.68
C LYS A 73 6.98 -3.83 26.39
N ASP A 74 7.16 -5.04 25.88
CA ASP A 74 8.45 -5.67 25.58
C ASP A 74 8.36 -6.57 24.33
N GLU A 75 9.50 -7.09 23.88
CA GLU A 75 9.59 -7.95 22.70
C GLU A 75 8.85 -9.28 22.91
N GLU A 76 8.81 -9.82 24.14
CA GLU A 76 8.11 -11.07 24.44
C GLU A 76 6.59 -10.93 24.34
N GLU A 77 6.01 -9.85 24.88
CA GLU A 77 4.58 -9.53 24.68
C GLU A 77 4.26 -9.35 23.19
N MET A 78 5.18 -8.75 22.41
CA MET A 78 5.01 -8.62 20.96
C MET A 78 5.09 -9.98 20.23
N MET A 79 6.00 -10.89 20.61
CA MET A 79 6.04 -12.25 20.06
C MET A 79 4.74 -13.02 20.32
N LEU A 80 4.20 -12.92 21.55
CA LEU A 80 2.92 -13.55 21.90
C LEU A 80 1.76 -12.99 21.07
N GLU A 81 1.76 -11.69 20.74
CA GLU A 81 0.76 -11.10 19.86
C GLU A 81 0.94 -11.48 18.39
N VAL A 82 2.18 -11.63 17.91
CA VAL A 82 2.47 -12.21 16.58
C VAL A 82 1.97 -13.65 16.51
N PHE A 83 2.20 -14.47 17.54
CA PHE A 83 1.70 -15.84 17.60
C PHE A 83 0.16 -15.91 17.58
N LYS A 84 -0.53 -15.10 18.39
CA LYS A 84 -2.01 -15.04 18.41
C LYS A 84 -2.59 -14.61 17.05
N TYR A 85 -1.99 -13.61 16.42
CA TYR A 85 -2.43 -13.14 15.12
C TYR A 85 -2.19 -14.20 14.03
N THR A 86 -1.01 -14.82 14.02
CA THR A 86 -0.66 -15.90 13.10
C THR A 86 -1.59 -17.11 13.28
N ASP A 87 -1.89 -17.49 14.52
CA ASP A 87 -2.84 -18.57 14.83
C ASP A 87 -4.23 -18.27 14.27
N ARG A 88 -4.76 -17.06 14.47
CA ARG A 88 -6.04 -16.63 13.88
C ARG A 88 -6.02 -16.75 12.36
N VAL A 89 -4.95 -16.31 11.69
CA VAL A 89 -4.80 -16.43 10.23
C VAL A 89 -4.80 -17.89 9.77
N VAL A 90 -4.03 -18.76 10.43
CA VAL A 90 -4.00 -20.20 10.11
C VAL A 90 -5.36 -20.86 10.37
N ASN A 91 -6.07 -20.51 11.45
CA ASN A 91 -7.35 -21.10 11.82
C ASN A 91 -8.51 -20.71 10.86
N MET A 92 -8.43 -19.54 10.22
CA MET A 92 -9.34 -19.12 9.14
C MET A 92 -9.09 -19.87 7.82
N VAL A 93 -7.83 -20.10 7.48
CA VAL A 93 -7.42 -20.71 6.20
C VAL A 93 -7.48 -22.23 6.24
N ARG A 94 -7.10 -22.84 7.38
CA ARG A 94 -6.94 -24.28 7.58
C ARG A 94 -6.16 -24.95 6.44
N PRO A 95 -4.89 -24.55 6.20
CA PRO A 95 -4.05 -25.20 5.18
C PRO A 95 -3.99 -26.71 5.43
N ARG A 96 -3.94 -27.50 4.37
CA ARG A 96 -3.96 -28.97 4.45
C ARG A 96 -2.65 -29.66 4.03
N LYS A 97 -1.73 -28.93 3.39
CA LYS A 97 -0.43 -29.44 2.93
C LYS A 97 0.73 -28.61 3.48
N LEU A 98 0.70 -27.28 3.34
CA LEU A 98 1.85 -26.40 3.59
C LEU A 98 1.48 -25.12 4.36
N LEU A 99 2.35 -24.74 5.30
CA LEU A 99 2.44 -23.38 5.83
C LEU A 99 3.84 -22.82 5.53
N MET A 100 3.93 -21.76 4.74
CA MET A 100 5.18 -21.03 4.51
C MET A 100 5.13 -19.67 5.22
N ILE A 101 6.13 -19.41 6.05
CA ILE A 101 6.31 -18.19 6.83
C ILE A 101 7.50 -17.45 6.24
N ALA A 102 7.27 -16.32 5.58
CA ALA A 102 8.31 -15.51 4.96
C ALA A 102 8.47 -14.18 5.69
N VAL A 103 9.67 -13.92 6.21
CA VAL A 103 10.08 -12.62 6.75
C VAL A 103 10.93 -11.91 5.69
N ASP A 104 10.82 -10.60 5.54
CA ASP A 104 11.72 -9.85 4.65
C ASP A 104 13.17 -10.10 5.04
N GLY A 105 13.97 -10.49 4.03
CA GLY A 105 15.42 -10.50 4.08
C GLY A 105 16.02 -9.26 3.42
N VAL A 106 17.32 -9.31 3.10
CA VAL A 106 17.97 -8.24 2.34
C VAL A 106 17.31 -8.13 0.96
N ALA A 107 16.81 -6.94 0.63
CA ALA A 107 16.09 -6.64 -0.61
C ALA A 107 17.06 -6.14 -1.71
N PRO A 108 16.65 -6.14 -2.99
CA PRO A 108 17.43 -5.52 -4.07
C PRO A 108 17.59 -4.00 -3.89
N ARG A 109 18.66 -3.42 -4.44
CA ARG A 109 18.97 -1.98 -4.28
C ARG A 109 17.83 -1.06 -4.74
N ALA A 110 17.10 -1.45 -5.80
CA ALA A 110 15.89 -0.77 -6.24
C ALA A 110 14.87 -0.59 -5.09
N LYS A 111 14.59 -1.63 -4.29
CA LYS A 111 13.71 -1.55 -3.11
C LYS A 111 14.38 -0.82 -1.95
N MET A 112 15.69 -0.99 -1.73
CA MET A 112 16.41 -0.33 -0.63
C MET A 112 16.26 1.20 -0.67
N ASN A 113 16.23 1.82 -1.86
CA ASN A 113 15.97 3.25 -2.00
C ASN A 113 14.55 3.65 -1.52
N GLN A 114 13.53 2.87 -1.85
CA GLN A 114 12.15 3.07 -1.37
C GLN A 114 12.06 2.91 0.14
N GLN A 115 12.69 1.86 0.68
CA GLN A 115 12.77 1.62 2.12
C GLN A 115 13.45 2.80 2.83
N ARG A 116 14.63 3.23 2.36
CA ARG A 116 15.34 4.40 2.92
C ARG A 116 14.46 5.65 2.94
N SER A 117 13.80 5.97 1.83
CA SER A 117 12.87 7.11 1.73
C SER A 117 11.72 7.02 2.73
N ARG A 118 11.20 5.82 3.02
CA ARG A 118 10.19 5.61 4.07
C ARG A 118 10.79 5.79 5.47
N ARG A 119 11.93 5.15 5.76
CA ARG A 119 12.58 5.12 7.08
C ARG A 119 13.03 6.51 7.54
N PHE A 120 13.62 7.31 6.65
CA PHE A 120 13.98 8.71 6.93
C PHE A 120 12.75 9.57 7.23
N ARG A 121 11.68 9.47 6.43
CA ARG A 121 10.42 10.19 6.70
C ARG A 121 9.78 9.76 8.02
N SER A 122 9.72 8.46 8.31
CA SER A 122 9.18 7.96 9.58
C SER A 122 9.98 8.43 10.80
N ALA A 123 11.31 8.56 10.68
CA ALA A 123 12.14 9.14 11.74
C ALA A 123 11.91 10.64 11.94
N GLN A 124 11.81 11.41 10.84
CA GLN A 124 11.47 12.84 10.89
C GLN A 124 10.09 13.07 11.53
N GLU A 125 9.07 12.35 11.06
CA GLU A 125 7.73 12.41 11.65
C GLU A 125 7.70 12.01 13.13
N ALA A 126 8.54 11.06 13.56
CA ALA A 126 8.63 10.65 14.96
C ALA A 126 9.30 11.74 15.82
N GLN A 127 10.31 12.43 15.28
CA GLN A 127 10.96 13.56 15.92
C GLN A 127 9.99 14.76 16.05
N GLU A 128 9.28 15.10 14.98
CA GLU A 128 8.22 16.13 14.99
C GLU A 128 7.14 15.83 16.05
N LYS A 129 6.61 14.60 16.08
CA LYS A 129 5.59 14.18 17.06
C LYS A 129 6.10 14.25 18.51
N GLU A 130 7.38 13.97 18.76
CA GLU A 130 7.96 14.08 20.10
C GLU A 130 8.21 15.55 20.49
N VAL A 131 8.58 16.43 19.55
CA VAL A 131 8.62 17.88 19.78
C VAL A 131 7.22 18.43 20.10
N ASP A 132 6.20 18.12 19.27
CA ASP A 132 4.79 18.48 19.49
C ASP A 132 4.31 18.03 20.88
N LYS A 133 4.63 16.79 21.27
CA LYS A 133 4.29 16.23 22.59
C LYS A 133 4.98 16.99 23.73
N GLN A 134 6.24 17.40 23.55
CA GLN A 134 6.97 18.21 24.53
C GLN A 134 6.45 19.65 24.62
N GLU A 135 5.96 20.24 23.54
CA GLU A 135 5.31 21.55 23.57
C GLU A 135 3.92 21.49 24.22
N LEU A 136 3.11 20.50 23.86
CA LEU A 136 1.82 20.24 24.51
C LEU A 136 1.99 20.01 26.02
N LEU A 137 3.06 19.29 26.43
CA LEU A 137 3.43 19.13 27.84
C LEU A 137 3.74 20.46 28.54
N LYS A 138 4.47 21.39 27.89
CA LYS A 138 4.76 22.71 28.46
C LYS A 138 3.47 23.50 28.67
N LEU A 139 2.56 23.47 27.69
CA LEU A 139 1.26 24.15 27.76
C LEU A 139 0.35 23.55 28.85
N LEU A 140 0.25 22.21 28.94
CA LEU A 140 -0.54 21.54 29.98
C LEU A 140 0.00 21.80 31.39
N LYS A 141 1.32 21.83 31.57
CA LYS A 141 1.95 22.21 32.86
C LYS A 141 1.63 23.65 33.25
N GLN A 142 1.54 24.57 32.28
CA GLN A 142 1.16 25.96 32.51
C GLN A 142 -0.33 26.12 32.85
N GLN A 143 -1.22 25.32 32.25
CA GLN A 143 -2.68 25.40 32.49
C GLN A 143 -3.10 24.71 33.80
N ASN A 144 -2.56 23.52 34.12
CA ASN A 144 -3.00 22.70 35.25
C ASN A 144 -2.18 22.93 36.54
N GLY A 145 -1.51 24.08 36.69
CA GLY A 145 -0.75 24.41 37.90
C GLY A 145 0.42 23.45 38.20
N GLY A 146 0.94 22.75 37.18
CA GLY A 146 2.11 21.88 37.29
C GLY A 146 1.85 20.42 37.68
N ILE A 147 0.63 20.01 38.02
CA ILE A 147 0.33 18.62 38.41
C ILE A 147 -0.29 17.85 37.23
N LEU A 148 0.42 16.83 36.75
CA LEU A 148 -0.09 15.84 35.79
C LEU A 148 -0.40 14.53 36.54
N PRO A 149 -1.47 13.79 36.20
CA PRO A 149 -1.73 12.49 36.79
C PRO A 149 -0.57 11.51 36.57
N PRO A 150 -0.24 10.65 37.56
CA PRO A 150 0.91 9.74 37.46
C PRO A 150 0.79 8.74 36.31
N GLU A 151 -0.42 8.24 36.01
CA GLU A 151 -0.68 7.37 34.85
C GLU A 151 -0.34 8.05 33.52
N THR A 152 -0.52 9.37 33.42
CA THR A 152 -0.11 10.15 32.26
C THR A 152 1.42 10.21 32.18
N LEU A 153 2.12 10.45 33.30
CA LEU A 153 3.59 10.44 33.31
C LEU A 153 4.17 9.08 32.87
N GLU A 154 3.57 7.99 33.35
CA GLU A 154 4.08 6.63 33.12
C GLU A 154 3.82 6.14 31.68
N SER A 155 2.62 6.43 31.14
CA SER A 155 2.34 6.19 29.71
C SER A 155 3.15 7.09 28.77
N MET A 156 3.55 8.29 29.22
CA MET A 156 4.37 9.22 28.41
C MET A 156 5.87 8.92 28.42
N ASN A 157 6.37 8.24 29.46
CA ASN A 157 7.77 7.79 29.61
C ASN A 157 8.06 6.46 28.89
N LYS A 158 7.03 5.69 28.51
CA LYS A 158 7.21 4.52 27.63
C LYS A 158 7.67 5.00 26.25
N LYS A 159 8.89 4.61 25.87
CA LYS A 159 9.37 4.75 24.50
C LYS A 159 8.50 3.88 23.61
N ALA A 160 8.00 4.44 22.51
CA ALA A 160 7.38 3.63 21.46
C ALA A 160 8.42 2.66 20.88
N PHE A 161 7.97 1.47 20.47
CA PHE A 161 8.80 0.53 19.74
C PHE A 161 9.32 1.17 18.45
N ASP A 162 10.63 1.09 18.18
CA ASP A 162 11.19 1.59 16.93
C ASP A 162 10.83 0.61 15.80
N SER A 163 9.84 0.98 14.98
CA SER A 163 9.43 0.20 13.81
C SER A 163 10.54 -0.02 12.77
N ASN A 164 11.66 0.69 12.87
CA ASN A 164 12.85 0.47 12.06
C ASN A 164 13.63 -0.79 12.49
N SER A 165 13.44 -1.27 13.73
CA SER A 165 13.95 -2.57 14.18
C SER A 165 13.41 -3.75 13.36
N ILE A 166 12.26 -3.59 12.67
CA ILE A 166 11.70 -4.56 11.72
C ILE A 166 12.43 -4.43 10.38
N THR A 167 13.71 -4.81 10.38
CA THR A 167 14.62 -4.81 9.22
C THR A 167 15.66 -5.93 9.41
N PRO A 168 16.09 -6.66 8.37
CA PRO A 168 17.15 -7.67 8.45
C PRO A 168 18.41 -7.20 9.18
N GLY A 169 19.02 -8.10 9.96
CA GLY A 169 20.29 -7.84 10.65
C GLY A 169 20.15 -7.11 12.01
N THR A 170 18.94 -6.78 12.45
CA THR A 170 18.71 -6.29 13.81
C THR A 170 18.62 -7.46 14.80
N PRO A 171 18.98 -7.28 16.08
CA PRO A 171 18.78 -8.32 17.11
C PRO A 171 17.31 -8.79 17.19
N PHE A 172 16.38 -7.86 16.96
CA PHE A 172 14.94 -8.14 16.94
C PHE A 172 14.54 -9.23 15.93
N MET A 173 15.14 -9.26 14.73
CA MET A 173 14.81 -10.27 13.73
C MET A 173 15.32 -11.67 14.11
N ASP A 174 16.42 -11.78 14.85
CA ASP A 174 16.94 -13.05 15.37
C ASP A 174 16.04 -13.59 16.50
N THR A 175 15.58 -12.70 17.39
CA THR A 175 14.54 -13.00 18.40
C THR A 175 13.27 -13.51 17.73
N LEU A 176 12.80 -12.83 16.68
CA LEU A 176 11.62 -13.22 15.91
C LEU A 176 11.79 -14.59 15.23
N ALA A 177 12.91 -14.82 14.53
CA ALA A 177 13.18 -16.08 13.84
C ALA A 177 13.24 -17.27 14.83
N THR A 178 13.93 -17.10 15.95
CA THR A 178 14.04 -18.13 16.99
C THR A 178 12.69 -18.43 17.64
N SER A 179 11.92 -17.37 17.92
CA SER A 179 10.56 -17.46 18.49
C SER A 179 9.59 -18.19 17.56
N LEU A 180 9.59 -17.86 16.25
CA LEU A 180 8.76 -18.53 15.25
C LEU A 180 9.13 -20.02 15.07
N ARG A 181 10.43 -20.35 15.03
CA ARG A 181 10.93 -21.74 14.95
C ARG A 181 10.47 -22.57 16.15
N TYR A 182 10.57 -22.02 17.37
CA TYR A 182 10.02 -22.66 18.57
C TYR A 182 8.50 -22.84 18.46
N TRP A 183 7.77 -21.78 18.10
CA TRP A 183 6.30 -21.79 18.13
C TRP A 183 5.70 -22.76 17.11
N CYS A 184 6.29 -22.85 15.91
CA CYS A 184 5.89 -23.83 14.90
C CYS A 184 6.16 -25.26 15.36
N ALA A 185 7.33 -25.53 15.96
CA ALA A 185 7.62 -26.84 16.55
C ALA A 185 6.65 -27.19 17.70
N TYR A 186 6.34 -26.22 18.57
CA TYR A 186 5.36 -26.39 19.65
C TYR A 186 3.97 -26.73 19.09
N LYS A 187 3.52 -26.02 18.05
CA LYS A 187 2.25 -26.30 17.36
C LYS A 187 2.23 -27.68 16.70
N LEU A 188 3.28 -28.09 16.00
CA LEU A 188 3.43 -29.44 15.43
C LEU A 188 3.29 -30.57 16.48
N ASN A 189 3.67 -30.31 17.74
CA ASN A 189 3.59 -31.28 18.83
C ASN A 189 2.25 -31.26 19.60
N THR A 190 1.49 -30.16 19.56
CA THR A 190 0.35 -29.93 20.46
C THR A 190 -0.99 -29.75 19.77
N ASP A 191 -0.99 -29.37 18.48
CA ASP A 191 -2.20 -29.02 17.73
C ASP A 191 -2.46 -30.06 16.62
N PRO A 192 -3.53 -30.87 16.72
CA PRO A 192 -3.83 -31.92 15.75
C PRO A 192 -4.02 -31.43 14.31
N ALA A 193 -4.46 -30.18 14.11
CA ALA A 193 -4.61 -29.61 12.77
C ALA A 193 -3.25 -29.25 12.14
N TRP A 194 -2.24 -29.00 12.97
CA TRP A 194 -0.88 -28.69 12.52
C TRP A 194 -0.01 -29.93 12.31
N ALA A 195 -0.30 -31.04 12.99
CA ALA A 195 0.54 -32.24 12.98
C ALA A 195 0.92 -32.72 11.56
N ARG A 196 -0.01 -32.63 10.59
CA ARG A 196 0.21 -32.95 9.16
C ARG A 196 0.48 -31.72 8.28
N LEU A 197 1.14 -30.69 8.81
CA LEU A 197 1.69 -29.60 8.00
C LEU A 197 3.18 -29.79 7.77
N LYS A 198 3.61 -29.48 6.54
CA LYS A 198 4.99 -29.08 6.25
C LYS A 198 5.09 -27.58 6.51
N ILE A 199 6.01 -27.15 7.36
CA ILE A 199 6.20 -25.74 7.71
C ILE A 199 7.54 -25.28 7.18
N ILE A 200 7.56 -24.27 6.31
CA ILE A 200 8.78 -23.63 5.81
C ILE A 200 8.89 -22.26 6.47
N ILE A 201 10.01 -21.99 7.15
CA ILE A 201 10.33 -20.67 7.71
C ILE A 201 11.50 -20.08 6.93
N SER A 202 11.21 -19.03 6.16
CA SER A 202 12.20 -18.22 5.45
C SER A 202 12.41 -16.91 6.18
N ASP A 203 13.34 -16.89 7.14
CA ASP A 203 13.59 -15.72 7.99
C ASP A 203 14.43 -14.63 7.31
N ALA A 204 14.71 -13.55 8.06
CA ALA A 204 15.39 -12.36 7.57
C ALA A 204 16.87 -12.59 7.15
N THR A 205 17.47 -13.74 7.48
CA THR A 205 18.83 -14.10 7.06
C THR A 205 18.87 -14.65 5.63
N VAL A 206 17.73 -15.08 5.08
CA VAL A 206 17.57 -15.49 3.68
C VAL A 206 17.26 -14.24 2.84
N PRO A 207 18.01 -13.91 1.78
CA PRO A 207 17.78 -12.72 0.98
C PRO A 207 16.45 -12.72 0.20
N GLY A 208 15.93 -11.53 -0.09
CA GLY A 208 14.69 -11.28 -0.81
C GLY A 208 13.56 -10.76 0.08
N GLU A 209 12.61 -10.04 -0.53
CA GLU A 209 11.37 -9.61 0.11
C GLU A 209 10.44 -10.82 0.32
N GLY A 210 9.68 -10.85 1.41
CA GLY A 210 8.90 -12.01 1.84
C GLY A 210 7.93 -12.50 0.76
N GLU A 211 7.20 -11.58 0.13
CA GLU A 211 6.33 -11.87 -1.02
C GLU A 211 7.10 -12.49 -2.19
N HIS A 212 8.29 -12.00 -2.53
CA HIS A 212 9.09 -12.52 -3.63
C HIS A 212 9.74 -13.87 -3.30
N LYS A 213 10.07 -14.16 -2.03
CA LYS A 213 10.46 -15.52 -1.59
C LYS A 213 9.32 -16.51 -1.78
N ILE A 214 8.10 -16.12 -1.42
CA ILE A 214 6.89 -16.92 -1.65
C ILE A 214 6.68 -17.18 -3.14
N MET A 215 6.76 -16.15 -3.99
CA MET A 215 6.58 -16.32 -5.44
C MET A 215 7.69 -17.17 -6.08
N ASN A 216 8.94 -17.06 -5.60
CA ASN A 216 10.03 -17.96 -6.00
C ASN A 216 9.73 -19.41 -5.61
N TYR A 217 9.21 -19.65 -4.40
CA TYR A 217 8.79 -20.99 -3.98
C TYR A 217 7.69 -21.54 -4.89
N VAL A 218 6.60 -20.79 -5.11
CA VAL A 218 5.48 -21.22 -5.97
C VAL A 218 5.96 -21.58 -7.38
N ARG A 219 6.79 -20.72 -8.01
CA ARG A 219 7.41 -21.02 -9.31
C ARG A 219 8.28 -22.27 -9.28
N SER A 220 9.08 -22.46 -8.22
CA SER A 220 9.96 -23.64 -8.10
C SER A 220 9.15 -24.94 -8.04
N GLN A 221 8.00 -24.94 -7.36
CA GLN A 221 7.11 -26.10 -7.29
C GLN A 221 6.38 -26.32 -8.61
N ARG A 222 5.80 -25.28 -9.21
CA ARG A 222 5.11 -25.35 -10.53
C ARG A 222 6.03 -25.86 -11.66
N GLY A 223 7.34 -25.63 -11.56
CA GLY A 223 8.34 -26.16 -12.49
C GLY A 223 8.58 -27.68 -12.39
N SER A 224 8.06 -28.36 -11.36
CA SER A 224 8.18 -29.80 -11.18
C SER A 224 7.17 -30.59 -12.02
N PRO A 225 7.56 -31.68 -12.72
CA PRO A 225 6.63 -32.58 -13.40
C PRO A 225 5.61 -33.28 -12.50
N ASP A 226 5.92 -33.44 -11.20
CA ASP A 226 5.07 -34.09 -10.20
C ASP A 226 4.19 -33.10 -9.41
N TYR A 227 4.15 -31.82 -9.81
CA TYR A 227 3.32 -30.78 -9.20
C TYR A 227 1.83 -31.02 -9.47
N ASP A 228 0.97 -30.75 -8.48
CA ASP A 228 -0.49 -30.74 -8.64
C ASP A 228 -0.95 -29.36 -9.15
N PRO A 229 -1.37 -29.23 -10.42
CA PRO A 229 -1.77 -27.94 -11.00
C PRO A 229 -3.11 -27.41 -10.46
N ASN A 230 -3.79 -28.16 -9.58
CA ASN A 230 -5.00 -27.73 -8.90
C ASN A 230 -4.76 -27.33 -7.43
N THR A 231 -3.48 -27.23 -7.01
CA THR A 231 -3.10 -26.76 -5.67
C THR A 231 -3.77 -25.41 -5.37
N ARG A 232 -4.34 -25.29 -4.17
CA ARG A 232 -5.07 -24.10 -3.73
C ARG A 232 -4.21 -23.23 -2.83
N HIS A 233 -3.89 -22.04 -3.31
CA HIS A 233 -2.95 -21.10 -2.70
C HIS A 233 -3.67 -19.96 -1.99
N VAL A 234 -3.25 -19.66 -0.76
CA VAL A 234 -3.59 -18.42 -0.06
C VAL A 234 -2.31 -17.70 0.33
N ILE A 235 -2.15 -16.45 -0.10
CA ILE A 235 -1.15 -15.54 0.48
C ILE A 235 -1.83 -14.55 1.42
N TYR A 236 -1.32 -14.41 2.64
CA TYR A 236 -1.67 -13.31 3.53
C TYR A 236 -0.69 -12.15 3.33
N GLY A 237 -1.23 -10.94 3.22
CA GLY A 237 -0.46 -9.71 3.29
C GLY A 237 -1.33 -8.48 2.98
N LEU A 238 -0.79 -7.28 3.25
CA LEU A 238 -1.54 -6.02 3.10
C LEU A 238 -1.26 -5.30 1.79
N ASP A 239 -0.16 -5.63 1.11
CA ASP A 239 0.37 -4.89 -0.03
C ASP A 239 -0.50 -5.01 -1.29
N ALA A 240 -0.39 -4.01 -2.17
CA ALA A 240 -1.19 -3.94 -3.39
C ALA A 240 -0.66 -4.88 -4.47
N ASP A 241 0.63 -5.18 -4.43
CA ASP A 241 1.35 -5.91 -5.48
C ASP A 241 1.04 -7.42 -5.39
N LEU A 242 0.61 -7.92 -4.23
CA LEU A 242 0.22 -9.33 -3.99
C LEU A 242 -0.84 -9.87 -4.96
N ILE A 243 -1.79 -9.03 -5.43
CA ILE A 243 -2.78 -9.46 -6.43
C ILE A 243 -2.16 -9.57 -7.84
N MET A 244 -1.17 -8.73 -8.15
CA MET A 244 -0.43 -8.76 -9.41
C MET A 244 0.53 -9.94 -9.44
N LEU A 245 1.25 -10.17 -8.33
CA LEU A 245 2.07 -11.35 -8.12
C LEU A 245 1.23 -12.63 -8.18
N GLY A 246 0.04 -12.63 -7.56
CA GLY A 246 -0.94 -13.72 -7.66
C GLY A 246 -1.34 -14.03 -9.11
N LEU A 247 -1.62 -13.02 -9.93
CA LEU A 247 -1.86 -13.20 -11.38
C LEU A 247 -0.63 -13.78 -12.10
N ALA A 248 0.56 -13.23 -11.84
CA ALA A 248 1.84 -13.64 -12.45
C ALA A 248 2.30 -15.06 -12.07
N THR A 249 1.66 -15.72 -11.08
CA THR A 249 1.89 -17.15 -10.81
C THR A 249 1.29 -18.08 -11.87
N HIS A 250 0.24 -17.63 -12.57
CA HIS A 250 -0.65 -18.47 -13.40
C HIS A 250 -1.22 -19.70 -12.68
N GLU A 251 -1.33 -19.68 -11.35
CA GLU A 251 -2.07 -20.68 -10.58
C GLU A 251 -3.57 -20.37 -10.65
N PRO A 252 -4.43 -21.33 -11.08
CA PRO A 252 -5.86 -21.07 -11.28
C PRO A 252 -6.60 -20.87 -9.96
N HIS A 253 -6.11 -21.46 -8.86
CA HIS A 253 -6.74 -21.43 -7.54
C HIS A 253 -5.93 -20.61 -6.53
N PHE A 254 -5.81 -19.31 -6.81
CA PHE A 254 -5.07 -18.38 -5.96
C PHE A 254 -6.00 -17.36 -5.29
N ARG A 255 -5.77 -17.09 -4.00
CA ARG A 255 -6.48 -16.07 -3.21
C ARG A 255 -5.50 -15.23 -2.39
N VAL A 256 -5.80 -13.94 -2.22
CA VAL A 256 -5.14 -13.08 -1.23
C VAL A 256 -6.05 -12.94 -0.01
N LEU A 257 -5.51 -13.12 1.18
CA LEU A 257 -6.17 -12.88 2.46
C LEU A 257 -5.66 -11.57 3.07
N ARG A 258 -6.56 -10.69 3.48
CA ARG A 258 -6.20 -9.41 4.11
C ARG A 258 -7.26 -8.93 5.09
N GLU A 259 -6.89 -8.01 5.97
CA GLU A 259 -7.85 -7.25 6.77
C GLU A 259 -8.72 -6.33 5.88
N ASP A 260 -9.98 -6.15 6.26
CA ASP A 260 -10.83 -5.11 5.67
C ASP A 260 -10.44 -3.73 6.22
N VAL A 261 -9.77 -2.96 5.36
CA VAL A 261 -9.34 -1.58 5.64
C VAL A 261 -10.54 -0.62 5.72
N PHE A 262 -11.69 -0.95 5.13
CA PHE A 262 -12.88 -0.08 5.11
C PHE A 262 -13.87 -0.35 6.25
N ALA A 263 -13.73 -1.47 6.99
CA ALA A 263 -14.58 -1.78 8.15
C ALA A 263 -14.56 -0.70 9.25
N GLN A 264 -13.44 0.03 9.39
CA GLN A 264 -13.30 1.13 10.35
C GLN A 264 -13.83 2.48 9.83
N ASP A 265 -13.94 2.72 8.50
CA ASP A 265 -14.49 3.98 7.94
C ASP A 265 -15.96 4.21 8.40
N ALA A 266 -16.66 3.15 8.84
CA ALA A 266 -18.00 3.21 9.42
C ALA A 266 -18.05 3.55 10.93
N LYS A 267 -16.92 3.51 11.65
CA LYS A 267 -16.84 3.79 13.10
C LYS A 267 -16.49 5.26 13.36
N ALA A 268 -17.24 5.93 14.24
CA ALA A 268 -16.96 7.31 14.64
C ALA A 268 -15.64 7.40 15.43
N LYS A 269 -14.69 8.22 14.96
CA LYS A 269 -13.39 8.45 15.62
C LYS A 269 -13.57 8.91 17.07
N MET A 270 -12.75 8.33 17.96
CA MET A 270 -12.70 8.65 19.39
C MET A 270 -11.56 9.65 19.66
N CYS A 271 -11.78 10.55 20.60
CA CYS A 271 -10.81 11.57 20.99
C CYS A 271 -9.60 10.94 21.69
N LYS A 272 -8.38 11.22 21.18
CA LYS A 272 -7.12 10.66 21.73
C LYS A 272 -6.73 11.15 23.13
N ILE A 273 -7.46 12.11 23.70
CA ILE A 273 -7.17 12.70 25.03
C ILE A 273 -8.13 12.18 26.11
N CYS A 274 -9.45 12.16 25.84
CA CYS A 274 -10.46 11.74 26.82
C CYS A 274 -11.24 10.46 26.45
N GLY A 275 -10.96 9.85 25.30
CA GLY A 275 -11.66 8.65 24.81
C GLY A 275 -13.10 8.86 24.34
N GLN A 276 -13.66 10.08 24.45
CA GLN A 276 -15.05 10.35 24.06
C GLN A 276 -15.23 10.46 22.53
N LYS A 277 -16.44 10.20 22.03
CA LYS A 277 -16.79 10.32 20.60
C LYS A 277 -17.14 11.76 20.23
N GLY A 278 -16.91 12.13 18.97
CA GLY A 278 -17.52 13.32 18.35
C GLY A 278 -16.74 14.64 18.45
N HIS A 279 -15.50 14.63 18.95
CA HIS A 279 -14.61 15.80 18.88
C HIS A 279 -13.15 15.38 18.61
N ASP A 280 -12.36 16.30 18.04
CA ASP A 280 -10.94 16.12 17.79
C ASP A 280 -10.11 16.44 19.06
N ALA A 281 -8.93 15.85 19.20
CA ALA A 281 -8.03 16.06 20.34
C ALA A 281 -7.72 17.55 20.57
N ARG A 282 -7.62 18.34 19.49
CA ARG A 282 -7.38 19.80 19.54
C ARG A 282 -8.52 20.61 20.18
N VAL A 283 -9.71 20.01 20.33
CA VAL A 283 -10.91 20.64 20.92
C VAL A 283 -11.32 19.93 22.22
N CYS A 284 -10.49 18.99 22.70
CA CYS A 284 -10.76 18.28 23.94
C CYS A 284 -10.53 19.20 25.15
N LYS A 285 -11.48 19.18 26.10
CA LYS A 285 -11.36 19.91 27.37
C LYS A 285 -10.58 19.17 28.45
N GLY A 286 -10.15 17.93 28.19
CA GLY A 286 -9.51 17.05 29.18
C GLY A 286 -10.46 16.49 30.24
N GLU A 287 -11.76 16.72 30.13
CA GLU A 287 -12.79 16.18 31.02
C GLU A 287 -12.85 14.64 30.87
N ALA A 288 -12.66 13.91 31.97
CA ALA A 288 -12.75 12.46 31.99
C ALA A 288 -14.18 11.98 31.67
N LYS A 289 -14.32 10.75 31.15
CA LYS A 289 -15.64 10.11 31.00
C LYS A 289 -16.29 9.97 32.38
N GLU A 290 -17.46 10.56 32.60
CA GLU A 290 -18.26 10.27 33.79
C GLU A 290 -18.61 8.76 33.81
N LYS A 291 -18.34 8.10 34.94
CA LYS A 291 -18.71 6.69 35.16
C LYS A 291 -20.20 6.62 35.48
N ASP A 292 -21.03 6.35 34.46
CA ASP A 292 -22.45 6.02 34.65
C ASP A 292 -22.59 4.57 35.19
N GLY A 293 -22.45 4.42 36.50
CA GLY A 293 -22.85 3.22 37.26
C GLY A 293 -21.76 2.17 37.56
N GLU A 294 -22.06 1.28 38.50
CA GLU A 294 -21.15 0.23 39.03
C GLU A 294 -20.98 -1.00 38.10
N TYR A 295 -21.54 -0.99 36.89
CA TYR A 295 -21.55 -2.12 35.95
C TYR A 295 -20.90 -1.81 34.58
N ASP A 296 -20.05 -0.79 34.49
CA ASP A 296 -19.37 -0.40 33.24
C ASP A 296 -18.07 -1.23 32.97
N GLU A 297 -17.79 -2.23 33.82
CA GLU A 297 -16.60 -3.12 33.79
C GLU A 297 -16.95 -4.60 33.53
N GLN A 298 -17.87 -4.89 32.59
CA GLN A 298 -18.04 -6.24 32.02
C GLN A 298 -17.95 -6.24 30.48
N ASP A 299 -16.94 -6.96 29.99
CA ASP A 299 -16.81 -7.62 28.68
C ASP A 299 -17.57 -7.02 27.48
N LYS A 300 -17.15 -5.83 27.06
CA LYS A 300 -17.21 -5.51 25.62
C LYS A 300 -16.00 -6.15 24.94
N ALA A 301 -16.13 -7.43 24.64
CA ALA A 301 -15.22 -8.15 23.76
C ALA A 301 -14.89 -7.26 22.55
N VAL A 302 -13.61 -6.95 22.36
CA VAL A 302 -13.16 -6.02 21.33
C VAL A 302 -13.52 -6.63 19.98
N ALA A 303 -14.51 -6.04 19.31
CA ALA A 303 -15.04 -6.56 18.05
C ALA A 303 -13.91 -6.71 17.03
N LEU A 304 -13.54 -7.96 16.76
CA LEU A 304 -12.40 -8.32 15.93
C LEU A 304 -12.49 -7.63 14.56
N LYS A 305 -11.35 -7.12 14.08
CA LYS A 305 -11.25 -6.56 12.74
C LYS A 305 -11.51 -7.69 11.71
N PRO A 306 -12.48 -7.53 10.80
CA PRO A 306 -12.86 -8.60 9.87
C PRO A 306 -11.84 -8.75 8.74
N PHE A 307 -11.76 -9.96 8.19
CA PHE A 307 -10.94 -10.28 7.03
C PHE A 307 -11.78 -10.43 5.76
N ILE A 308 -11.11 -10.27 4.61
CA ILE A 308 -11.67 -10.45 3.28
C ILE A 308 -10.75 -11.32 2.41
N TRP A 309 -11.38 -12.11 1.55
CA TRP A 309 -10.76 -12.80 0.43
C TRP A 309 -10.69 -11.88 -0.79
N LEU A 310 -9.57 -11.90 -1.52
CA LEU A 310 -9.47 -11.44 -2.90
C LEU A 310 -9.25 -12.66 -3.81
N HIS A 311 -10.24 -12.98 -4.64
CA HIS A 311 -10.23 -14.16 -5.52
C HIS A 311 -9.55 -13.83 -6.85
N VAL A 312 -8.33 -14.35 -7.05
CA VAL A 312 -7.59 -14.13 -8.31
C VAL A 312 -8.26 -14.88 -9.47
N SER A 313 -8.89 -16.04 -9.22
CA SER A 313 -9.70 -16.76 -10.21
C SER A 313 -10.81 -15.89 -10.81
N ILE A 314 -11.66 -15.29 -9.95
CA ILE A 314 -12.74 -14.38 -10.36
C ILE A 314 -12.16 -13.13 -11.04
N PHE A 315 -10.99 -12.66 -10.59
CA PHE A 315 -10.33 -11.52 -11.23
C PHE A 315 -9.88 -11.85 -12.66
N ARG A 316 -9.36 -13.06 -12.90
CA ARG A 316 -9.00 -13.56 -14.23
C ARG A 316 -10.21 -13.64 -15.15
N GLU A 317 -11.40 -14.01 -14.64
CA GLU A 317 -12.66 -13.95 -15.42
C GLU A 317 -13.03 -12.52 -15.83
N TYR A 318 -12.87 -11.53 -14.94
CA TYR A 318 -13.06 -10.12 -15.30
C TYR A 318 -12.08 -9.65 -16.37
N LEU A 319 -10.79 -9.99 -16.22
CA LEU A 319 -9.76 -9.65 -17.20
C LEU A 319 -9.99 -10.36 -18.54
N ALA A 320 -10.53 -11.58 -18.56
CA ALA A 320 -10.87 -12.27 -19.80
C ALA A 320 -11.94 -11.53 -20.62
N ILE A 321 -12.88 -10.86 -19.96
CA ILE A 321 -13.90 -10.03 -20.63
C ILE A 321 -13.32 -8.65 -21.00
N GLU A 322 -12.51 -8.05 -20.12
CA GLU A 322 -11.98 -6.71 -20.33
C GLU A 322 -10.91 -6.66 -21.42
N LEU A 323 -10.03 -7.67 -21.48
CA LEU A 323 -8.90 -7.76 -22.40
C LEU A 323 -9.26 -8.43 -23.73
N ASP A 324 -10.50 -8.93 -23.90
CA ASP A 324 -10.95 -9.49 -25.18
C ASP A 324 -10.88 -8.46 -26.30
N VAL A 325 -10.23 -8.84 -27.40
CA VAL A 325 -10.10 -8.03 -28.62
C VAL A 325 -10.53 -8.90 -29.80
N PRO A 326 -11.68 -8.61 -30.44
CA PRO A 326 -12.13 -9.36 -31.60
C PRO A 326 -11.23 -9.14 -32.82
N ASP A 327 -11.31 -10.04 -33.79
CA ASP A 327 -10.68 -9.95 -35.11
C ASP A 327 -9.14 -9.77 -35.10
N LEU A 328 -8.46 -10.26 -34.06
CA LEU A 328 -7.00 -10.29 -33.99
C LEU A 328 -6.36 -11.13 -35.12
N PRO A 329 -5.22 -10.70 -35.70
CA PRO A 329 -4.49 -11.47 -36.71
C PRO A 329 -3.69 -12.66 -36.13
N PHE A 330 -3.78 -12.90 -34.83
CA PHE A 330 -3.19 -14.03 -34.12
C PHE A 330 -4.19 -14.56 -33.07
N ARG A 331 -3.99 -15.80 -32.62
CA ARG A 331 -4.86 -16.42 -31.62
C ARG A 331 -4.75 -15.68 -30.27
N PHE A 332 -5.89 -15.25 -29.72
CA PHE A 332 -5.96 -14.71 -28.36
C PHE A 332 -5.57 -15.78 -27.32
N ASP A 333 -4.74 -15.36 -26.37
CA ASP A 333 -4.26 -16.10 -25.22
C ASP A 333 -4.46 -15.23 -23.97
N LEU A 334 -5.25 -15.74 -23.01
CA LEU A 334 -5.60 -15.00 -21.80
C LEU A 334 -4.39 -14.80 -20.88
N GLU A 335 -3.49 -15.78 -20.77
CA GLU A 335 -2.33 -15.68 -19.87
C GLU A 335 -1.42 -14.54 -20.33
N ARG A 336 -1.20 -14.46 -21.64
CA ARG A 336 -0.36 -13.42 -22.27
C ARG A 336 -1.02 -12.04 -22.28
N ALA A 337 -2.35 -11.98 -22.31
CA ALA A 337 -3.08 -10.74 -22.09
C ALA A 337 -2.97 -10.26 -20.63
N ILE A 338 -3.01 -11.18 -19.66
CA ILE A 338 -2.80 -10.88 -18.24
C ILE A 338 -1.37 -10.37 -18.00
N ASP A 339 -0.35 -10.96 -18.63
CA ASP A 339 1.04 -10.51 -18.53
C ASP A 339 1.22 -9.06 -19.01
N ASP A 340 0.65 -8.75 -20.19
CA ASP A 340 0.61 -7.38 -20.72
C ASP A 340 -0.12 -6.42 -19.78
N TRP A 341 -1.19 -6.86 -19.13
CA TRP A 341 -1.95 -6.05 -18.18
C TRP A 341 -1.20 -5.79 -16.87
N VAL A 342 -0.53 -6.81 -16.30
CA VAL A 342 0.37 -6.65 -15.15
C VAL A 342 1.50 -5.67 -15.48
N PHE A 343 2.11 -5.79 -16.66
CA PHE A 343 3.10 -4.84 -17.16
C PHE A 343 2.54 -3.41 -17.31
N MET A 344 1.33 -3.24 -17.85
CA MET A 344 0.68 -1.93 -17.91
C MET A 344 0.47 -1.31 -16.52
N CYS A 345 0.14 -2.11 -15.51
CA CYS A 345 0.02 -1.63 -14.13
C CYS A 345 1.35 -1.08 -13.56
N CYS A 346 2.51 -1.58 -14.01
CA CYS A 346 3.82 -1.09 -13.54
C CYS A 346 4.03 0.41 -13.79
N PHE A 347 3.53 0.97 -14.91
CA PHE A 347 3.66 2.40 -15.26
C PHE A 347 2.89 3.35 -14.33
N VAL A 348 1.82 2.86 -13.68
CA VAL A 348 0.99 3.67 -12.77
C VAL A 348 1.67 3.82 -11.39
N GLY A 349 2.85 3.21 -11.21
CA GLY A 349 3.80 3.42 -10.13
C GLY A 349 3.89 2.24 -9.18
N ASN A 350 4.97 1.49 -9.26
CA ASN A 350 5.30 0.40 -8.34
C ASN A 350 6.21 0.91 -7.19
N ASP A 351 6.86 0.03 -6.45
CA ASP A 351 7.82 0.41 -5.38
C ASP A 351 9.23 0.75 -5.89
N PHE A 352 9.56 0.38 -7.12
CA PHE A 352 10.90 0.50 -7.71
C PHE A 352 11.02 1.70 -8.67
N LEU A 353 9.89 2.16 -9.23
CA LEU A 353 9.79 3.27 -10.17
C LEU A 353 8.72 4.30 -9.77
N PRO A 354 9.00 5.61 -9.89
CA PRO A 354 7.98 6.64 -9.76
C PRO A 354 6.89 6.50 -10.84
N HIS A 355 5.65 6.87 -10.52
CA HIS A 355 4.55 6.91 -11.50
C HIS A 355 4.85 7.93 -12.62
N LEU A 356 4.48 7.60 -13.87
CA LEU A 356 4.54 8.60 -14.95
C LEU A 356 3.63 9.80 -14.60
N PRO A 357 4.00 11.05 -14.92
CA PRO A 357 3.20 12.23 -14.52
C PRO A 357 1.76 12.19 -15.04
N ALA A 358 1.53 11.63 -16.23
CA ALA A 358 0.21 11.49 -16.83
C ALA A 358 -0.65 10.37 -16.21
N LEU A 359 -0.10 9.47 -15.38
CA LEU A 359 -0.79 8.27 -14.90
C LEU A 359 -1.06 8.32 -13.38
N GLU A 360 -2.35 8.38 -13.02
CA GLU A 360 -2.82 8.13 -11.65
C GLU A 360 -3.97 7.12 -11.64
N ILE A 361 -3.96 6.15 -10.72
CA ILE A 361 -5.10 5.21 -10.55
C ILE A 361 -6.42 5.98 -10.34
N ARG A 362 -6.36 7.06 -9.55
CA ARG A 362 -7.52 7.90 -9.20
C ARG A 362 -8.15 8.62 -10.40
N GLU A 363 -7.46 8.61 -11.54
CA GLU A 363 -7.85 9.27 -12.78
C GLU A 363 -8.00 8.27 -13.93
N ASN A 364 -8.18 6.98 -13.60
CA ASN A 364 -8.38 5.88 -14.55
C ASN A 364 -7.16 5.62 -15.46
N GLY A 365 -5.94 5.84 -14.95
CA GLY A 365 -4.70 5.62 -15.72
C GLY A 365 -4.52 4.18 -16.25
N ILE A 366 -4.96 3.16 -15.50
CA ILE A 366 -4.95 1.76 -15.96
C ILE A 366 -5.94 1.56 -17.12
N ASP A 367 -7.11 2.19 -17.06
CA ASP A 367 -8.13 2.10 -18.12
C ASP A 367 -7.66 2.79 -19.42
N ALA A 368 -6.93 3.91 -19.28
CA ALA A 368 -6.31 4.61 -20.42
C ALA A 368 -5.25 3.74 -21.11
N LEU A 369 -4.32 3.14 -20.35
CA LEU A 369 -3.33 2.21 -20.89
C LEU A 369 -3.98 0.98 -21.52
N THR A 370 -4.97 0.38 -20.86
CA THR A 370 -5.69 -0.78 -21.38
C THR A 370 -6.39 -0.45 -22.71
N THR A 371 -7.00 0.74 -22.81
CA THR A 371 -7.61 1.21 -24.08
C THR A 371 -6.58 1.35 -25.19
N ILE A 372 -5.44 2.01 -24.92
CA ILE A 372 -4.34 2.18 -25.87
C ILE A 372 -3.79 0.82 -26.33
N TRP A 373 -3.63 -0.13 -25.40
CA TRP A 373 -3.20 -1.50 -25.71
C TRP A 373 -4.21 -2.21 -26.63
N LYS A 374 -5.52 -2.18 -26.33
CA LYS A 374 -6.55 -2.79 -27.17
C LYS A 374 -6.57 -2.21 -28.59
N GLU A 375 -6.38 -0.90 -28.75
CA GLU A 375 -6.32 -0.23 -30.06
C GLU A 375 -5.07 -0.61 -30.87
N ASN A 376 -3.94 -0.87 -30.22
CA ASN A 376 -2.67 -1.18 -30.89
C ASN A 376 -2.41 -2.69 -31.06
N LEU A 377 -3.01 -3.57 -30.23
CA LEU A 377 -2.78 -5.02 -30.23
C LEU A 377 -2.94 -5.69 -31.62
N PRO A 378 -3.95 -5.36 -32.46
CA PRO A 378 -4.05 -5.90 -33.81
C PRO A 378 -2.86 -5.54 -34.72
N HIS A 379 -2.21 -4.41 -34.45
CA HIS A 379 -1.10 -3.87 -35.24
C HIS A 379 0.28 -4.27 -34.69
N MET A 380 0.36 -4.71 -33.42
CA MET A 380 1.59 -5.16 -32.75
C MET A 380 2.08 -6.54 -33.22
N GLY A 381 1.24 -7.34 -33.89
CA GLY A 381 1.56 -8.69 -34.34
C GLY A 381 1.83 -9.70 -33.20
N GLY A 382 1.43 -9.37 -31.98
CA GLY A 382 1.61 -10.19 -30.78
C GLY A 382 1.56 -9.33 -29.50
N TYR A 383 1.61 -10.01 -28.35
CA TYR A 383 1.66 -9.41 -27.01
C TYR A 383 2.97 -8.65 -26.74
N VAL A 384 2.91 -7.66 -25.85
CA VAL A 384 4.03 -6.79 -25.44
C VAL A 384 5.06 -7.57 -24.63
N THR A 385 4.61 -8.52 -23.82
CA THR A 385 5.41 -9.28 -22.86
C THR A 385 5.45 -10.76 -23.21
N LYS A 386 6.51 -11.45 -22.78
CA LYS A 386 6.65 -12.91 -22.88
C LYS A 386 7.56 -13.43 -21.77
N ASP A 387 7.05 -14.27 -20.87
CA ASP A 387 7.84 -14.97 -19.85
C ASP A 387 8.74 -13.99 -19.04
N GLY A 388 8.21 -12.82 -18.67
CA GLY A 388 8.94 -11.74 -17.98
C GLY A 388 9.79 -10.81 -18.86
N HIS A 389 9.93 -11.09 -20.16
CA HIS A 389 10.69 -10.26 -21.12
C HIS A 389 9.76 -9.33 -21.91
N ILE A 390 10.27 -8.18 -22.35
CA ILE A 390 9.48 -7.10 -22.95
C ILE A 390 9.92 -6.82 -24.39
N ASP A 391 8.95 -6.73 -25.30
CA ASP A 391 9.14 -6.27 -26.68
C ASP A 391 9.07 -4.74 -26.73
N LEU A 392 10.24 -4.09 -26.67
CA LEU A 392 10.36 -2.63 -26.58
C LEU A 392 9.73 -1.89 -27.77
N LYS A 393 9.70 -2.52 -28.95
CA LYS A 393 9.03 -1.97 -30.13
C LYS A 393 7.52 -1.89 -29.95
N ARG A 394 6.91 -2.83 -29.21
CA ARG A 394 5.49 -2.77 -28.83
C ARG A 394 5.25 -1.75 -27.72
N VAL A 395 6.19 -1.60 -26.78
CA VAL A 395 6.12 -0.55 -25.74
C VAL A 395 6.09 0.85 -26.36
N GLN A 396 6.91 1.12 -27.39
CA GLN A 396 6.91 2.38 -28.13
C GLN A 396 5.51 2.77 -28.60
N LEU A 397 4.73 1.83 -29.16
CA LEU A 397 3.37 2.10 -29.65
C LEU A 397 2.40 2.51 -28.52
N ILE A 398 2.57 1.97 -27.30
CA ILE A 398 1.77 2.35 -26.14
C ILE A 398 2.18 3.75 -25.65
N MET A 399 3.48 4.03 -25.61
CA MET A 399 4.00 5.36 -25.21
C MET A 399 3.60 6.43 -26.23
N ASP A 400 3.68 6.17 -27.53
CA ASP A 400 3.17 7.03 -28.61
C ASP A 400 1.66 7.30 -28.48
N GLY A 401 0.90 6.31 -28.01
CA GLY A 401 -0.53 6.43 -27.73
C GLY A 401 -0.83 7.32 -26.52
N LEU A 402 -0.02 7.19 -25.46
CA LEU A 402 -0.15 7.98 -24.23
C LEU A 402 0.34 9.42 -24.42
N ALA A 403 1.46 9.63 -25.11
CA ALA A 403 2.04 10.93 -25.44
C ALA A 403 1.03 11.86 -26.13
N LYS A 404 0.22 11.33 -27.06
CA LYS A 404 -0.87 12.05 -27.73
C LYS A 404 -1.99 12.52 -26.80
N GLN A 405 -2.05 11.99 -25.57
CA GLN A 405 -3.11 12.27 -24.59
C GLN A 405 -2.61 13.07 -23.38
N GLU A 406 -1.30 13.17 -23.11
CA GLU A 406 -0.74 13.81 -21.91
C GLU A 406 -1.26 15.24 -21.69
N ASP A 407 -1.17 16.08 -22.73
CA ASP A 407 -1.72 17.44 -22.78
C ASP A 407 -3.18 17.53 -22.30
N ALA A 408 -4.02 16.62 -22.79
CA ALA A 408 -5.44 16.57 -22.47
C ALA A 408 -5.71 16.02 -21.08
N ILE A 409 -4.86 15.10 -20.58
CA ILE A 409 -4.90 14.57 -19.23
C ILE A 409 -4.57 15.69 -18.22
N PHE A 410 -3.49 16.44 -18.42
CA PHE A 410 -3.09 17.50 -17.48
C PHE A 410 -4.10 18.65 -17.41
N LYS A 411 -4.63 19.10 -18.56
CA LYS A 411 -5.70 20.12 -18.61
C LYS A 411 -6.95 19.63 -17.88
N ARG A 412 -7.40 18.38 -18.14
CA ARG A 412 -8.56 17.76 -17.47
C ARG A 412 -8.35 17.57 -15.96
N ARG A 413 -7.14 17.20 -15.52
CA ARG A 413 -6.77 17.10 -14.09
C ARG A 413 -6.97 18.45 -13.41
N LYS A 414 -6.47 19.53 -14.01
CA LYS A 414 -6.59 20.87 -13.44
C LYS A 414 -8.04 21.35 -13.35
N GLU A 415 -8.82 21.20 -14.42
CA GLU A 415 -10.26 21.51 -14.43
C GLU A 415 -11.03 20.75 -13.33
N GLN A 416 -10.69 19.47 -13.12
CA GLN A 416 -11.31 18.66 -12.08
C GLN A 416 -10.92 19.13 -10.67
N GLU A 417 -9.66 19.50 -10.45
CA GLU A 417 -9.22 20.06 -9.18
C GLU A 417 -9.94 21.38 -8.88
N ASP A 418 -9.91 22.33 -9.82
CA ASP A 418 -10.53 23.65 -9.64
C ASP A 418 -12.03 23.52 -9.37
N ARG A 419 -12.70 22.56 -10.01
CA ARG A 419 -14.11 22.21 -9.72
C ARG A 419 -14.29 21.64 -8.31
N ARG A 420 -13.39 20.77 -7.83
CA ARG A 420 -13.42 20.24 -6.45
C ARG A 420 -13.19 21.36 -5.43
N GLU A 421 -12.24 22.26 -5.69
CA GLU A 421 -11.97 23.41 -4.83
C GLU A 421 -13.10 24.42 -4.79
N ALA A 422 -13.68 24.79 -5.93
CA ALA A 422 -14.83 25.67 -6.00
C ALA A 422 -16.02 25.10 -5.22
N ASN A 423 -16.25 23.78 -5.29
CA ASN A 423 -17.27 23.09 -4.51
C ASN A 423 -16.95 23.08 -3.01
N ALA A 424 -15.69 22.87 -2.60
CA ALA A 424 -15.27 22.92 -1.21
C ALA A 424 -15.39 24.34 -0.61
N LYS A 425 -14.95 25.36 -1.35
CA LYS A 425 -15.08 26.79 -1.00
C LYS A 425 -16.57 27.17 -0.85
N ARG A 426 -17.44 26.72 -1.77
CA ARG A 426 -18.91 26.91 -1.67
C ARG A 426 -19.51 26.25 -0.41
N ARG A 427 -19.10 25.02 -0.07
CA ARG A 427 -19.57 24.33 1.15
C ARG A 427 -19.16 25.09 2.41
N LYS A 428 -17.88 25.45 2.56
CA LYS A 428 -17.39 26.25 3.70
C LYS A 428 -18.19 27.56 3.88
N LEU A 429 -18.37 28.33 2.80
CA LEU A 429 -19.16 29.56 2.82
C LEU A 429 -20.64 29.35 3.17
N GLN A 430 -21.20 28.18 2.87
CA GLN A 430 -22.58 27.82 3.21
C GLN A 430 -22.71 27.40 4.68
N ASP A 431 -21.72 26.68 5.22
CA ASP A 431 -21.64 26.31 6.63
C ASP A 431 -21.40 27.55 7.51
N GLU A 432 -20.47 28.44 7.11
CA GLU A 432 -20.20 29.72 7.77
C GLU A 432 -21.42 30.65 7.78
N ARG A 433 -22.16 30.74 6.65
CA ARG A 433 -23.43 31.50 6.58
C ARG A 433 -24.55 30.90 7.42
N SER A 434 -24.49 29.60 7.71
CA SER A 434 -25.45 28.93 8.60
C SER A 434 -25.10 29.10 10.09
N GLY A 435 -23.93 29.66 10.41
CA GLY A 435 -23.37 29.73 11.75
C GLY A 435 -23.48 31.09 12.46
N ARG A 436 -24.69 31.60 12.71
CA ARG A 436 -24.92 32.63 13.75
C ARG A 436 -26.39 32.72 14.21
N GLY A 437 -26.64 32.50 15.51
CA GLY A 437 -27.90 32.95 16.15
C GLY A 437 -28.62 32.01 17.12
N GLY A 438 -28.10 30.82 17.42
CA GLY A 438 -28.75 29.84 18.31
C GLY A 438 -28.66 30.16 19.81
N ARG A 439 -29.26 31.27 20.29
CA ARG A 439 -29.67 31.35 21.70
C ARG A 439 -30.78 30.33 21.89
N ALA A 440 -30.62 29.39 22.83
CA ALA A 440 -31.67 28.48 23.20
C ALA A 440 -32.82 29.27 23.82
N ASP A 441 -34.00 29.21 23.20
CA ASP A 441 -35.25 29.58 23.84
C ASP A 441 -36.24 28.43 23.65
N ALA A 442 -36.98 28.12 24.72
CA ALA A 442 -37.66 26.84 24.88
C ALA A 442 -39.15 26.97 24.58
N SER A 443 -39.57 26.56 23.38
CA SER A 443 -40.95 26.09 23.16
C SER A 443 -41.04 25.17 21.95
N GLY A 444 -41.65 24.01 22.14
CA GLY A 444 -41.72 22.99 21.10
C GLY A 444 -42.90 23.17 20.15
N ARG A 445 -42.72 22.75 18.89
CA ARG A 445 -43.70 21.98 18.11
C ARG A 445 -43.04 21.32 16.90
N GLY A 446 -43.35 20.06 16.68
CA GLY A 446 -42.61 19.23 15.74
C GLY A 446 -42.90 19.51 14.26
N ARG A 447 -41.87 19.33 13.43
CA ARG A 447 -41.97 18.90 12.03
C ARG A 447 -40.77 18.02 11.74
N GLY A 448 -41.00 16.83 11.19
CA GLY A 448 -39.96 15.83 10.97
C GLY A 448 -38.88 16.32 10.00
N LYS A 449 -37.61 15.99 10.31
CA LYS A 449 -36.54 16.05 9.30
C LYS A 449 -36.80 15.00 8.22
N PRO A 450 -36.55 15.29 6.93
CA PRO A 450 -36.44 14.23 5.93
C PRO A 450 -35.21 13.34 6.26
N PRO A 451 -35.17 12.09 5.77
CA PRO A 451 -33.98 11.24 5.91
C PRO A 451 -32.78 11.92 5.23
N MET A 452 -31.58 11.81 5.83
CA MET A 452 -30.36 11.98 5.04
C MET A 452 -30.15 10.71 4.23
N ASP A 453 -30.18 10.82 2.90
CA ASP A 453 -29.76 9.72 2.03
C ASP A 453 -28.27 9.44 2.24
N ASN A 454 -27.99 8.32 2.91
CA ASN A 454 -26.64 7.90 3.23
C ASN A 454 -26.04 7.17 2.02
N ALA A 455 -25.20 7.86 1.25
CA ALA A 455 -24.63 7.39 -0.02
C ALA A 455 -23.69 6.17 0.10
N SER A 456 -23.51 5.61 1.31
CA SER A 456 -22.78 4.37 1.59
C SER A 456 -23.68 3.12 1.69
N SER A 457 -25.00 3.25 1.63
CA SER A 457 -25.96 2.14 1.78
C SER A 457 -26.13 1.24 0.53
N GLY A 458 -25.23 1.35 -0.45
CA GLY A 458 -25.33 0.66 -1.75
C GLY A 458 -24.79 -0.77 -1.82
N LEU A 459 -24.11 -1.26 -0.77
CA LEU A 459 -23.51 -2.61 -0.74
C LEU A 459 -24.29 -3.55 0.18
N ALA A 460 -25.44 -4.02 -0.31
CA ALA A 460 -26.09 -5.22 0.23
C ALA A 460 -25.37 -6.46 -0.32
N LEU A 461 -24.40 -6.99 0.45
CA LEU A 461 -23.79 -8.29 0.17
C LEU A 461 -24.80 -9.39 0.50
N PHE A 462 -25.26 -10.13 -0.52
CA PHE A 462 -26.17 -11.26 -0.34
C PHE A 462 -25.38 -12.58 -0.35
N PRO A 463 -25.61 -13.50 0.62
CA PRO A 463 -25.04 -14.84 0.56
C PRO A 463 -25.68 -15.66 -0.57
N VAL A 464 -24.87 -16.47 -1.24
CA VAL A 464 -25.26 -17.25 -2.44
C VAL A 464 -26.29 -18.35 -2.13
N SER A 465 -26.46 -18.73 -0.86
CA SER A 465 -27.39 -19.78 -0.39
C SER A 465 -28.89 -19.41 -0.43
N GLY A 466 -29.26 -18.23 -0.94
CA GLY A 466 -30.61 -17.65 -0.80
C GLY A 466 -31.62 -17.87 -1.94
N PHE A 467 -31.32 -18.66 -2.97
CA PHE A 467 -32.25 -18.84 -4.12
C PHE A 467 -33.03 -20.17 -4.05
N PRO A 468 -34.37 -20.16 -4.13
CA PRO A 468 -35.17 -21.38 -4.25
C PRO A 468 -35.11 -21.94 -5.68
N ASN A 469 -35.01 -23.27 -5.79
CA ASN A 469 -35.02 -23.99 -7.07
C ASN A 469 -36.36 -23.82 -7.82
N ALA A 470 -36.36 -23.11 -8.94
CA ALA A 470 -37.48 -23.02 -9.89
C ALA A 470 -36.95 -22.76 -11.33
N ASP A 471 -37.75 -23.15 -12.33
CA ASP A 471 -37.33 -23.34 -13.74
C ASP A 471 -36.68 -22.12 -14.45
N PRO A 472 -35.63 -22.33 -15.27
CA PRO A 472 -34.90 -21.26 -15.96
C PRO A 472 -35.55 -20.86 -17.30
N SER A 473 -36.74 -20.24 -17.28
CA SER A 473 -37.37 -19.77 -18.53
C SER A 473 -38.29 -18.52 -18.45
N ALA A 474 -37.91 -17.47 -17.71
CA ALA A 474 -38.49 -16.12 -17.91
C ALA A 474 -37.74 -14.96 -17.20
N VAL A 475 -36.45 -14.72 -17.50
CA VAL A 475 -35.80 -13.43 -17.16
C VAL A 475 -34.99 -12.95 -18.35
N THR A 476 -35.52 -11.97 -19.08
CA THR A 476 -34.81 -11.35 -20.22
C THR A 476 -33.92 -10.20 -19.75
N HIS A 477 -32.87 -9.93 -20.51
CA HIS A 477 -31.86 -8.88 -20.28
C HIS A 477 -32.48 -7.51 -19.91
N ASP A 478 -33.55 -7.09 -20.61
CA ASP A 478 -34.24 -5.82 -20.37
C ASP A 478 -34.92 -5.72 -19.00
N MET A 479 -35.37 -6.84 -18.41
CA MET A 479 -36.03 -6.81 -17.10
C MET A 479 -35.06 -6.47 -15.95
N VAL A 480 -33.76 -6.73 -16.15
CA VAL A 480 -32.71 -6.43 -15.17
C VAL A 480 -32.15 -5.02 -15.38
N VAL A 481 -31.86 -4.63 -16.64
CA VAL A 481 -31.32 -3.30 -16.98
C VAL A 481 -32.36 -2.18 -16.80
N GLY A 482 -33.65 -2.48 -16.99
CA GLY A 482 -34.76 -1.52 -16.83
C GLY A 482 -34.99 -1.00 -15.40
N ARG A 483 -34.56 -1.73 -14.37
CA ARG A 483 -34.73 -1.30 -12.96
C ARG A 483 -33.66 -0.30 -12.52
N SER A 484 -32.40 -0.51 -12.88
CA SER A 484 -31.30 0.40 -12.52
C SER A 484 -31.33 1.71 -13.32
N SER A 485 -31.86 1.69 -14.54
CA SER A 485 -32.00 2.88 -15.39
C SER A 485 -33.12 3.82 -14.92
N ASN A 486 -34.29 3.29 -14.52
CA ASN A 486 -35.42 4.12 -14.10
C ASN A 486 -35.15 4.96 -12.83
N ALA A 487 -34.32 4.48 -11.90
CA ALA A 487 -33.92 5.28 -10.73
C ALA A 487 -33.10 6.53 -11.12
N ASN A 488 -32.12 6.35 -12.01
CA ASN A 488 -31.27 7.43 -12.50
C ASN A 488 -32.00 8.38 -13.46
N ILE A 489 -32.97 7.88 -14.24
CA ILE A 489 -33.84 8.73 -15.09
C ILE A 489 -34.75 9.58 -14.21
N ASN A 490 -35.38 9.03 -13.16
CA ASN A 490 -36.24 9.80 -12.26
C ASN A 490 -35.46 10.85 -11.45
N ALA A 491 -34.25 10.55 -10.98
CA ALA A 491 -33.40 11.55 -10.32
C ALA A 491 -33.02 12.71 -11.26
N ASN A 492 -32.66 12.41 -12.51
CA ASN A 492 -32.35 13.43 -13.51
C ASN A 492 -33.60 14.22 -13.96
N ALA A 493 -34.76 13.58 -14.08
CA ALA A 493 -36.03 14.24 -14.41
C ALA A 493 -36.49 15.18 -13.27
N ALA A 494 -36.38 14.74 -12.01
CA ALA A 494 -36.66 15.56 -10.83
C ALA A 494 -35.73 16.78 -10.75
N ASN A 495 -34.42 16.60 -11.00
CA ASN A 495 -33.47 17.70 -11.04
C ASN A 495 -33.72 18.68 -12.21
N LYS A 496 -34.13 18.18 -13.38
CA LYS A 496 -34.47 19.02 -14.54
C LYS A 496 -35.78 19.79 -14.32
N SER A 497 -36.77 19.17 -13.65
CA SER A 497 -38.01 19.83 -13.22
C SER A 497 -37.75 20.89 -12.16
N ALA A 498 -36.89 20.61 -11.16
CA ALA A 498 -36.49 21.57 -10.14
C ALA A 498 -35.73 22.76 -10.75
N ALA A 499 -34.81 22.51 -11.69
CA ALA A 499 -34.08 23.57 -12.39
C ALA A 499 -35.01 24.46 -13.23
N ASN A 500 -36.04 23.92 -13.87
CA ASN A 500 -37.05 24.72 -14.58
C ASN A 500 -37.92 25.53 -13.61
N VAL A 501 -38.40 24.95 -12.51
CA VAL A 501 -39.17 25.70 -11.49
C VAL A 501 -38.33 26.83 -10.85
N ILE A 502 -37.02 26.63 -10.70
CA ILE A 502 -36.09 27.69 -10.25
C ILE A 502 -35.89 28.76 -11.33
N ARG A 503 -35.75 28.38 -12.61
CA ARG A 503 -35.65 29.32 -13.74
C ARG A 503 -36.92 30.17 -13.89
N ASP A 504 -38.09 29.57 -13.77
CA ASP A 504 -39.39 30.26 -13.83
C ASP A 504 -39.57 31.21 -12.65
N ARG A 505 -39.12 30.82 -11.44
CA ARG A 505 -39.09 31.73 -10.27
C ARG A 505 -38.15 32.91 -10.45
N ILE A 506 -36.98 32.70 -11.07
CA ILE A 506 -36.01 33.77 -11.36
C ILE A 506 -36.58 34.74 -12.40
N GLN A 507 -37.27 34.24 -13.43
CA GLN A 507 -37.95 35.09 -14.42
C GLN A 507 -39.15 35.83 -13.82
N ALA A 508 -39.94 35.19 -12.96
CA ALA A 508 -41.07 35.82 -12.28
C ALA A 508 -40.65 36.90 -11.25
N SER A 509 -39.42 36.85 -10.73
CA SER A 509 -38.87 37.89 -9.83
C SER A 509 -38.25 39.10 -10.55
N GLY A 510 -38.25 39.13 -11.89
CA GLY A 510 -37.59 40.18 -12.68
C GLY A 510 -38.46 41.38 -13.10
N ALA A 511 -39.74 41.45 -12.72
CA ALA A 511 -40.68 42.41 -13.32
C ALA A 511 -41.64 43.11 -12.32
N GLN A 512 -41.24 44.27 -11.78
CA GLN A 512 -42.06 45.37 -11.23
C GLN A 512 -41.11 46.53 -10.84
N GLY A 513 -41.19 47.78 -11.30
CA GLY A 513 -41.91 48.46 -12.40
C GLY A 513 -41.00 49.57 -12.99
N LYS A 514 -41.37 50.47 -13.91
CA LYS A 514 -42.64 51.18 -14.14
C LYS A 514 -42.84 51.57 -15.63
N SER A 515 -44.07 51.93 -15.99
CA SER A 515 -44.50 52.56 -17.27
C SER A 515 -43.88 53.96 -17.52
N ALA A 516 -44.02 54.65 -18.68
CA ALA A 516 -45.03 54.58 -19.74
C ALA A 516 -44.61 55.21 -21.10
N ASN A 517 -45.51 55.08 -22.10
CA ASN A 517 -45.63 55.79 -23.41
C ASN A 517 -44.66 55.49 -24.57
N GLY A 518 -45.21 55.42 -25.80
CA GLY A 518 -44.46 55.77 -27.03
C GLY A 518 -44.59 54.87 -28.27
N ASP A 519 -45.82 54.67 -28.77
CA ASP A 519 -46.27 54.37 -30.15
C ASP A 519 -45.39 53.74 -31.28
N ALA A 520 -46.08 52.95 -32.12
CA ALA A 520 -45.92 52.74 -33.57
C ALA A 520 -44.62 52.20 -34.26
N THR A 521 -44.78 50.98 -34.81
CA THR A 521 -44.48 50.56 -36.20
C THR A 521 -43.07 50.14 -36.71
N THR A 522 -43.12 49.06 -37.53
CA THR A 522 -42.27 48.67 -38.69
C THR A 522 -40.85 48.07 -38.53
N HIS A 523 -40.72 46.83 -39.04
CA HIS A 523 -39.49 46.23 -39.63
C HIS A 523 -39.06 46.97 -40.94
N PRO A 524 -37.94 46.64 -41.64
CA PRO A 524 -36.92 45.58 -41.43
C PRO A 524 -35.43 46.03 -41.62
N LYS A 525 -34.49 45.06 -41.48
CA LYS A 525 -33.21 44.85 -42.21
C LYS A 525 -32.39 46.05 -42.75
N VAL A 526 -31.06 46.02 -42.59
CA VAL A 526 -30.08 45.79 -43.70
C VAL A 526 -28.64 45.58 -43.18
N GLN A 527 -27.82 45.02 -44.05
CA GLN A 527 -26.50 44.38 -43.90
C GLN A 527 -25.31 45.26 -43.39
N VAL A 528 -24.28 44.52 -42.97
CA VAL A 528 -22.85 44.88 -42.95
C VAL A 528 -22.38 45.42 -44.33
N PRO A 529 -21.28 46.21 -44.40
CA PRO A 529 -19.97 45.56 -44.62
C PRO A 529 -18.81 46.17 -43.82
N ALA A 530 -17.68 45.45 -43.81
CA ALA A 530 -16.44 45.82 -43.15
C ALA A 530 -15.54 46.75 -44.00
N VAL A 531 -14.58 47.40 -43.34
CA VAL A 531 -13.35 47.95 -43.95
C VAL A 531 -12.18 47.62 -43.01
N ALA A 532 -10.99 47.39 -43.57
CA ALA A 532 -9.77 46.97 -42.87
C ALA A 532 -8.72 48.12 -42.79
N GLU A 533 -7.46 47.76 -42.53
CA GLU A 533 -6.26 48.64 -42.42
C GLU A 533 -6.20 49.49 -41.13
N GLU A 534 -5.07 49.82 -40.50
CA GLU A 534 -3.68 49.33 -40.37
C GLU A 534 -2.97 50.37 -39.45
N GLY A 535 -1.74 50.12 -38.96
CA GLY A 535 -0.82 51.23 -38.62
C GLY A 535 -0.58 51.65 -37.15
N ALA A 536 0.42 51.01 -36.53
CA ALA A 536 1.52 51.59 -35.73
C ALA A 536 1.35 52.77 -34.73
N ALA A 537 1.67 52.46 -33.46
CA ALA A 537 2.70 53.09 -32.59
C ALA A 537 2.55 54.50 -31.92
N ALA A 538 2.96 54.49 -30.64
CA ALA A 538 3.71 55.54 -29.89
C ALA A 538 3.00 56.76 -29.20
N ALA A 539 2.79 56.57 -27.88
CA ALA A 539 3.31 57.39 -26.76
C ALA A 539 2.79 58.81 -26.40
N SER A 540 2.70 59.03 -25.08
CA SER A 540 2.67 60.31 -24.32
C SER A 540 1.37 61.15 -24.36
N SER A 541 1.08 62.06 -23.40
CA SER A 541 1.33 62.05 -21.94
C SER A 541 0.49 63.11 -21.19
N VAL A 542 0.02 62.80 -19.96
CA VAL A 542 -0.14 63.71 -18.79
C VAL A 542 -1.29 64.77 -18.77
N VAL A 543 -1.68 65.15 -17.54
CA VAL A 543 -2.58 66.25 -17.07
C VAL A 543 -4.09 65.90 -16.96
N LYS A 544 -4.85 66.26 -15.90
CA LYS A 544 -4.66 66.39 -14.42
C LYS A 544 -5.99 66.89 -13.79
N ARG A 545 -6.17 66.69 -12.47
CA ARG A 545 -7.08 67.42 -11.54
C ARG A 545 -8.61 67.13 -11.65
N LYS A 546 -9.40 67.17 -10.57
CA LYS A 546 -9.17 67.03 -9.10
C LYS A 546 -10.53 67.00 -8.38
N ALA A 547 -10.67 66.26 -7.27
CA ALA A 547 -11.59 66.58 -6.17
C ALA A 547 -11.19 65.82 -4.88
N ASP A 548 -10.45 66.52 -4.03
CA ASP A 548 -10.05 66.17 -2.64
C ASP A 548 -11.23 66.44 -1.66
N VAL A 549 -11.31 66.10 -0.36
CA VAL A 549 -10.51 65.33 0.65
C VAL A 549 -11.34 65.21 1.96
N LEU A 550 -10.95 64.31 2.89
CA LEU A 550 -11.00 64.37 4.40
C LEU A 550 -11.11 62.90 4.94
N ASP A 551 -10.06 62.16 5.35
CA ASP A 551 -9.08 62.30 6.46
C ASP A 551 -9.70 62.17 7.87
N GLY A 552 -9.22 61.38 8.86
CA GLY A 552 -8.06 60.46 9.04
C GLY A 552 -8.07 59.89 10.50
N PRO A 553 -7.00 59.29 11.10
CA PRO A 553 -5.75 58.71 10.59
C PRO A 553 -5.35 57.31 11.21
N SER A 554 -4.22 56.74 10.74
CA SER A 554 -3.36 55.70 11.41
C SER A 554 -3.92 54.27 11.62
N GLN A 555 -3.15 53.17 11.51
CA GLN A 555 -1.69 52.99 11.47
C GLN A 555 -1.29 51.78 10.59
N LEU A 556 -0.06 51.77 10.04
CA LEU A 556 0.46 50.73 9.14
C LEU A 556 0.96 49.48 9.89
N THR A 557 0.76 48.31 9.28
CA THR A 557 1.72 47.18 9.33
C THR A 557 2.03 46.71 7.90
N PRO A 558 3.23 46.16 7.63
CA PRO A 558 3.69 45.92 6.26
C PRO A 558 3.04 44.69 5.60
N ASN A 559 3.09 44.63 4.27
CA ASN A 559 2.93 43.40 3.52
C ASN A 559 3.85 42.30 4.08
N THR A 560 3.28 41.28 4.72
CA THR A 560 3.88 39.95 4.71
C THR A 560 3.63 39.37 3.33
N GLY A 561 4.69 38.95 2.64
CA GLY A 561 4.55 38.04 1.50
C GLY A 561 3.89 36.72 1.94
N PRO A 562 3.51 35.85 0.99
CA PRO A 562 3.09 34.49 1.33
C PRO A 562 4.13 33.85 2.26
N SER A 563 3.66 33.09 3.25
CA SER A 563 4.56 32.32 4.10
C SER A 563 5.33 31.29 3.26
N ALA A 564 6.50 30.81 3.75
CA ALA A 564 7.25 29.79 3.04
C ALA A 564 6.41 28.51 2.75
N ALA A 565 5.42 28.22 3.59
CA ALA A 565 4.44 27.14 3.38
C ALA A 565 3.39 27.44 2.30
N GLU A 566 3.14 28.71 1.98
CA GLU A 566 2.28 29.13 0.86
C GLU A 566 3.07 29.25 -0.45
N GLU A 567 4.34 29.63 -0.42
CA GLU A 567 5.22 29.57 -1.60
C GLU A 567 5.48 28.11 -2.02
N ALA A 568 5.80 27.22 -1.08
CA ALA A 568 5.97 25.78 -1.33
C ALA A 568 4.68 25.07 -1.82
N ALA A 569 3.52 25.72 -1.73
CA ALA A 569 2.24 25.20 -2.23
C ALA A 569 1.94 25.62 -3.69
N ILE A 570 2.75 26.48 -4.31
CA ILE A 570 2.57 26.92 -5.70
C ILE A 570 3.22 25.89 -6.63
N ASP A 571 2.41 25.21 -7.45
CA ASP A 571 2.95 24.40 -8.56
C ASP A 571 3.57 25.32 -9.62
N HIS A 572 4.89 25.39 -9.62
CA HIS A 572 5.69 26.13 -10.60
C HIS A 572 5.89 25.38 -11.93
N VAL A 573 5.59 24.08 -12.01
CA VAL A 573 5.66 23.30 -13.26
C VAL A 573 4.47 23.61 -14.14
N ARG A 574 3.26 23.69 -13.55
CA ARG A 574 2.00 23.98 -14.25
C ARG A 574 1.79 23.09 -15.48
N MET A 575 1.51 21.81 -15.23
CA MET A 575 1.38 20.78 -16.28
C MET A 575 0.23 21.05 -17.28
N TRP A 576 -0.71 21.95 -16.95
CA TRP A 576 -1.83 22.34 -17.83
C TRP A 576 -1.51 23.47 -18.83
N GLU A 577 -0.34 24.11 -18.72
CA GLU A 577 0.12 25.23 -19.58
C GLU A 577 1.19 24.76 -20.58
N GLU A 578 1.19 25.31 -21.81
CA GLU A 578 2.22 25.00 -22.83
C GLU A 578 3.65 25.20 -22.30
N GLY A 579 4.60 24.38 -22.76
CA GLY A 579 5.98 24.37 -22.27
C GLY A 579 6.16 23.76 -20.87
N TYR A 580 5.20 22.95 -20.40
CA TYR A 580 5.31 22.28 -19.09
C TYR A 580 6.50 21.33 -19.01
N ALA A 581 6.85 20.64 -20.09
CA ALA A 581 7.94 19.68 -20.10
C ALA A 581 9.28 20.36 -19.78
N ASP A 582 9.52 21.52 -20.38
CA ASP A 582 10.72 22.33 -20.14
C ASP A 582 10.82 22.78 -18.67
N ARG A 583 9.70 23.28 -18.12
CA ARG A 583 9.61 23.69 -16.70
C ARG A 583 9.79 22.49 -15.75
N TYR A 584 9.27 21.33 -16.11
CA TYR A 584 9.39 20.10 -15.33
C TYR A 584 10.84 19.64 -15.23
N TYR A 585 11.54 19.53 -16.36
CA TYR A 585 12.94 19.10 -16.38
C TYR A 585 13.88 20.12 -15.70
N GLU A 586 13.66 21.42 -15.91
CA GLU A 586 14.39 22.49 -15.23
C GLU A 586 14.20 22.47 -13.69
N GLN A 587 12.97 22.25 -13.21
CA GLN A 587 12.66 22.30 -11.78
C GLN A 587 12.91 20.98 -11.03
N LYS A 588 12.67 19.83 -11.67
CA LYS A 588 12.72 18.51 -11.01
C LYS A 588 14.04 17.76 -11.23
N PHE A 589 14.74 18.04 -12.33
CA PHE A 589 16.02 17.42 -12.66
C PHE A 589 17.19 18.42 -12.71
N HIS A 590 16.92 19.73 -12.62
CA HIS A 590 17.92 20.79 -12.66
C HIS A 590 18.81 20.80 -13.92
N VAL A 591 18.21 20.43 -15.06
CA VAL A 591 18.87 20.41 -16.38
C VAL A 591 18.39 21.54 -17.29
N ASP A 592 19.17 21.87 -18.32
CA ASP A 592 18.76 22.86 -19.32
C ASP A 592 17.54 22.38 -20.12
N ARG A 593 16.65 23.32 -20.46
CA ARG A 593 15.40 23.03 -21.19
C ARG A 593 15.65 22.33 -22.52
N ASN A 594 16.77 22.59 -23.18
CA ASN A 594 17.11 22.04 -24.50
C ASN A 594 17.81 20.67 -24.43
N ASP A 595 18.10 20.12 -23.24
CA ASP A 595 18.77 18.83 -23.11
C ASP A 595 17.80 17.64 -23.31
N VAL A 596 17.36 17.48 -24.56
CA VAL A 596 16.51 16.35 -25.00
C VAL A 596 17.24 15.01 -24.83
N ALA A 597 18.57 14.99 -24.94
CA ALA A 597 19.38 13.79 -24.74
C ALA A 597 19.27 13.29 -23.29
N PHE A 598 19.24 14.20 -22.31
CA PHE A 598 18.96 13.84 -20.92
C PHE A 598 17.54 13.28 -20.73
N ARG A 599 16.52 13.85 -21.38
CA ARG A 599 15.14 13.32 -21.29
C ARG A 599 15.05 11.87 -21.77
N HIS A 600 15.62 11.60 -22.95
CA HIS A 600 15.71 10.25 -23.50
C HIS A 600 16.53 9.30 -22.59
N LYS A 601 17.60 9.79 -21.95
CA LYS A 601 18.37 9.00 -20.97
C LYS A 601 17.53 8.61 -19.74
N VAL A 602 16.70 9.51 -19.24
CA VAL A 602 15.75 9.22 -18.14
C VAL A 602 14.72 8.18 -18.60
N ALA A 603 14.19 8.29 -19.83
CA ALA A 603 13.29 7.30 -20.42
C ALA A 603 13.95 5.92 -20.58
N GLN A 604 15.19 5.86 -21.06
CA GLN A 604 15.96 4.61 -21.16
C GLN A 604 16.13 3.93 -19.80
N ALA A 605 16.53 4.67 -18.76
CA ALA A 605 16.66 4.13 -17.40
C ALA A 605 15.31 3.69 -16.81
N TYR A 606 14.20 4.34 -17.20
CA TYR A 606 12.85 3.95 -16.79
C TYR A 606 12.41 2.63 -17.46
N VAL A 607 12.68 2.47 -18.77
CA VAL A 607 12.40 1.22 -19.51
C VAL A 607 13.26 0.06 -19.01
N GLU A 608 14.54 0.30 -18.69
CA GLU A 608 15.38 -0.66 -17.99
C GLU A 608 14.74 -1.10 -16.67
N GLY A 609 14.24 -0.15 -15.87
CA GLY A 609 13.51 -0.48 -14.64
C GLY A 609 12.23 -1.28 -14.86
N LEU A 610 11.47 -1.02 -15.93
CA LEU A 610 10.29 -1.83 -16.26
C LEU A 610 10.67 -3.27 -16.61
N CYS A 611 11.76 -3.47 -17.36
CA CYS A 611 12.32 -4.80 -17.63
C CYS A 611 12.78 -5.48 -16.34
N TRP A 612 13.44 -4.74 -15.43
CA TRP A 612 13.86 -5.25 -14.14
C TRP A 612 12.68 -5.72 -13.28
N VAL A 613 11.62 -4.91 -13.18
CA VAL A 613 10.41 -5.23 -12.39
C VAL A 613 9.68 -6.45 -12.95
N LEU A 614 9.49 -6.53 -14.27
CA LEU A 614 8.78 -7.65 -14.87
C LEU A 614 9.58 -8.96 -14.73
N LEU A 615 10.91 -8.93 -14.89
CA LEU A 615 11.77 -10.07 -14.57
C LEU A 615 11.71 -10.42 -13.07
N TYR A 616 11.72 -9.45 -12.15
CA TYR A 616 11.63 -9.72 -10.72
C TYR A 616 10.32 -10.44 -10.35
N TYR A 617 9.22 -10.05 -10.99
CA TYR A 617 7.90 -10.64 -10.80
C TYR A 617 7.80 -12.06 -11.38
N TYR A 618 8.30 -12.31 -12.60
CA TYR A 618 8.10 -13.57 -13.33
C TYR A 618 9.27 -14.57 -13.25
N GLN A 619 10.50 -14.09 -13.12
CA GLN A 619 11.73 -14.90 -13.16
C GLN A 619 12.58 -14.80 -11.87
N GLY A 620 12.24 -13.87 -10.97
CA GLY A 620 13.04 -13.54 -9.79
C GLY A 620 14.10 -12.49 -10.07
N CYS A 621 14.82 -12.04 -9.03
CA CYS A 621 15.66 -10.83 -9.09
C CYS A 621 16.75 -10.93 -10.19
N PRO A 622 16.70 -10.09 -11.25
CA PRO A 622 17.64 -10.16 -12.35
C PRO A 622 18.95 -9.41 -12.04
N SER A 623 18.91 -8.42 -11.15
CA SER A 623 20.08 -7.71 -10.62
C SER A 623 19.83 -7.19 -9.22
N TRP A 624 20.71 -7.51 -8.27
CA TRP A 624 20.65 -7.00 -6.90
C TRP A 624 21.21 -5.57 -6.77
N ASP A 625 22.08 -5.15 -7.69
CA ASP A 625 22.79 -3.86 -7.68
C ASP A 625 22.10 -2.76 -8.50
N TRP A 626 21.19 -3.13 -9.42
CA TRP A 626 20.44 -2.19 -10.25
C TRP A 626 19.46 -1.34 -9.41
N TYR A 627 19.31 -0.07 -9.80
CA TYR A 627 18.31 0.85 -9.27
C TYR A 627 18.03 1.97 -10.28
N TYR A 628 16.83 2.55 -10.24
CA TYR A 628 16.50 3.76 -11.00
C TYR A 628 17.15 5.01 -10.36
N PRO A 629 18.05 5.73 -11.04
CA PRO A 629 18.91 6.75 -10.42
C PRO A 629 18.30 8.17 -10.43
N TYR A 630 16.98 8.29 -10.43
CA TYR A 630 16.26 9.56 -10.44
C TYR A 630 15.05 9.53 -9.49
N HIS A 631 14.71 10.65 -8.87
CA HIS A 631 13.54 10.75 -7.97
C HIS A 631 12.20 10.85 -8.71
N TYR A 632 12.23 11.17 -10.01
CA TYR A 632 11.06 11.47 -10.83
C TYR A 632 11.04 10.67 -12.14
N ALA A 633 9.86 10.48 -12.71
CA ALA A 633 9.64 9.80 -13.99
C ALA A 633 9.74 10.78 -15.19
N PRO A 634 10.03 10.30 -16.41
CA PRO A 634 9.92 11.09 -17.63
C PRO A 634 8.45 11.20 -18.09
N PHE A 635 8.16 12.02 -19.12
CA PHE A 635 6.85 12.01 -19.79
C PHE A 635 6.79 10.87 -20.82
N ALA A 636 5.58 10.46 -21.22
CA ALA A 636 5.40 9.44 -22.25
C ALA A 636 5.99 9.87 -23.60
N ALA A 637 5.96 11.17 -23.91
CA ALA A 637 6.58 11.74 -25.11
C ALA A 637 8.12 11.61 -25.17
N ASP A 638 8.81 11.41 -24.04
CA ASP A 638 10.28 11.28 -23.98
C ASP A 638 10.77 9.84 -24.23
N PHE A 639 9.85 8.86 -24.31
CA PHE A 639 10.16 7.49 -24.71
C PHE A 639 10.26 7.43 -26.24
N ALA A 640 11.48 7.51 -26.77
CA ALA A 640 11.74 7.47 -28.21
C ALA A 640 12.82 6.42 -28.54
N ASP A 641 12.74 5.85 -29.75
CA ASP A 641 13.69 4.87 -30.28
C ASP A 641 13.90 3.64 -29.37
N LEU A 642 12.85 3.19 -28.66
CA LEU A 642 12.97 2.10 -27.68
C LEU A 642 13.43 0.77 -28.31
N ASP A 643 13.22 0.58 -29.61
CA ASP A 643 13.66 -0.60 -30.37
C ASP A 643 15.19 -0.69 -30.56
N LYS A 644 15.93 0.39 -30.26
CA LYS A 644 17.40 0.45 -30.34
C LYS A 644 18.09 0.18 -28.99
N ILE A 645 17.33 -0.01 -27.92
CA ILE A 645 17.86 -0.24 -26.57
C ILE A 645 18.09 -1.73 -26.37
N GLU A 646 19.33 -2.14 -26.16
CA GLU A 646 19.66 -3.48 -25.67
C GLU A 646 19.76 -3.44 -24.14
N ILE A 647 18.97 -4.28 -23.46
CA ILE A 647 18.90 -4.34 -21.99
C ILE A 647 19.38 -5.71 -21.53
N SER A 648 20.37 -5.72 -20.65
CA SER A 648 20.90 -6.94 -20.01
C SER A 648 21.23 -6.65 -18.54
N PHE A 649 20.94 -7.61 -17.67
CA PHE A 649 21.17 -7.47 -16.23
C PHE A 649 22.29 -8.39 -15.77
N GLU A 650 23.28 -7.80 -15.09
CA GLU A 650 24.20 -8.58 -14.27
C GLU A 650 23.57 -8.84 -12.90
N LYS A 651 23.55 -10.11 -12.47
CA LYS A 651 22.92 -10.51 -11.21
C LYS A 651 23.47 -9.75 -9.99
N GLY A 652 24.75 -9.36 -10.04
CA GLY A 652 25.37 -8.52 -9.03
C GLY A 652 25.58 -9.23 -7.69
N ARG A 653 25.89 -8.43 -6.67
CA ARG A 653 26.14 -8.88 -5.29
C ARG A 653 24.89 -8.67 -4.43
N ILE A 654 24.54 -9.69 -3.64
CA ILE A 654 23.59 -9.52 -2.53
C ILE A 654 24.32 -8.77 -1.41
N SER A 655 23.75 -7.64 -0.97
CA SER A 655 24.26 -6.92 0.21
C SER A 655 24.14 -7.78 1.47
N LYS A 656 25.04 -7.60 2.43
CA LYS A 656 24.90 -8.20 3.76
C LYS A 656 23.88 -7.43 4.61
N PRO A 657 23.29 -8.03 5.66
CA PRO A 657 22.31 -7.35 6.51
C PRO A 657 22.78 -5.98 7.05
N PHE A 658 24.03 -5.86 7.51
CA PHE A 658 24.54 -4.57 8.00
C PHE A 658 24.81 -3.55 6.89
N GLU A 659 25.13 -4.01 5.67
CA GLU A 659 25.29 -3.15 4.49
C GLU A 659 23.93 -2.57 4.07
N GLN A 660 22.87 -3.38 4.12
CA GLN A 660 21.51 -2.88 3.95
C GLN A 660 21.12 -1.92 5.06
N LEU A 661 21.33 -2.25 6.34
CA LEU A 661 20.97 -1.37 7.46
C LEU A 661 21.65 0.00 7.33
N MET A 662 22.96 0.04 7.06
CA MET A 662 23.67 1.29 6.77
C MET A 662 23.08 2.03 5.56
N SER A 663 22.58 1.29 4.55
CA SER A 663 21.98 1.91 3.36
C SER A 663 20.57 2.47 3.56
N VAL A 664 19.78 1.92 4.50
CA VAL A 664 18.37 2.31 4.67
C VAL A 664 18.08 3.13 5.92
N MET A 665 18.95 3.09 6.94
CA MET A 665 18.68 3.71 8.24
C MET A 665 19.09 5.19 8.30
N PRO A 666 18.25 6.07 8.88
CA PRO A 666 18.68 7.39 9.32
C PRO A 666 19.54 7.27 10.60
N ALA A 667 20.44 8.23 10.82
CA ALA A 667 21.34 8.27 11.99
C ALA A 667 20.61 8.28 13.36
N ALA A 668 19.32 8.65 13.37
CA ALA A 668 18.43 8.55 14.53
C ALA A 668 18.19 7.09 14.99
N SER A 669 18.06 6.14 14.04
CA SER A 669 17.82 4.70 14.32
C SER A 669 19.11 3.87 14.35
N ARG A 670 20.29 4.50 14.50
CA ARG A 670 21.60 3.81 14.60
C ARG A 670 21.66 2.67 15.63
N ARG A 671 20.78 2.67 16.66
CA ARG A 671 20.70 1.57 17.65
C ARG A 671 20.31 0.22 17.05
N ALA A 672 19.78 0.19 15.84
CA ALA A 672 19.54 -1.03 15.06
C ALA A 672 20.85 -1.69 14.55
N LEU A 673 21.97 -0.96 14.57
CA LEU A 673 23.30 -1.39 14.12
C LEU A 673 24.26 -1.60 15.31
N PRO A 674 25.24 -2.50 15.19
CA PRO A 674 26.36 -2.58 16.13
C PRO A 674 27.10 -1.25 16.32
N GLU A 675 27.57 -0.98 17.55
CA GLU A 675 28.18 0.31 17.93
C GLU A 675 29.38 0.71 17.06
N VAL A 676 30.12 -0.27 16.53
CA VAL A 676 31.30 -0.05 15.67
C VAL A 676 31.01 0.76 14.39
N PHE A 677 29.75 0.80 13.95
CA PHE A 677 29.30 1.57 12.79
C PHE A 677 28.74 2.96 13.14
N HIS A 678 28.45 3.27 14.41
CA HIS A 678 27.75 4.51 14.79
C HIS A 678 28.55 5.76 14.38
N ASP A 679 29.88 5.71 14.49
CA ASP A 679 30.78 6.80 14.05
C ASP A 679 30.58 7.16 12.57
N LEU A 680 30.31 6.16 11.71
CA LEU A 680 30.15 6.38 10.26
C LEU A 680 28.90 7.22 9.95
N MET A 681 27.90 7.21 10.82
CA MET A 681 26.63 7.94 10.66
C MET A 681 26.58 9.29 11.43
N LEU A 682 27.57 9.56 12.28
CA LEU A 682 27.54 10.68 13.23
C LEU A 682 28.76 11.61 13.15
N ASN A 683 29.94 11.08 12.83
CA ASN A 683 31.15 11.89 12.79
C ASN A 683 31.18 12.72 11.51
N GLU A 684 31.40 14.03 11.65
CA GLU A 684 31.55 14.96 10.51
C GLU A 684 32.76 14.59 9.62
N ASP A 685 33.78 13.93 10.17
CA ASP A 685 34.94 13.41 9.43
C ASP A 685 34.70 12.05 8.75
N SER A 686 33.48 11.49 8.78
CA SER A 686 33.17 10.19 8.16
C SER A 686 33.14 10.27 6.62
N GLU A 687 33.77 9.30 5.96
CA GLU A 687 33.82 9.11 4.49
C GLU A 687 32.43 8.96 3.83
N VAL A 688 31.38 8.83 4.63
CA VAL A 688 29.99 8.57 4.20
C VAL A 688 28.95 9.44 4.93
N ILE A 689 29.36 10.49 5.65
CA ILE A 689 28.44 11.33 6.46
C ILE A 689 27.34 12.00 5.62
N ASP A 690 27.64 12.35 4.38
CA ASP A 690 26.74 12.97 3.40
C ASP A 690 25.54 12.07 3.00
N PHE A 691 25.60 10.76 3.29
CA PHE A 691 24.45 9.87 3.12
C PHE A 691 23.41 9.99 4.24
N TYR A 692 23.73 10.67 5.35
CA TYR A 692 22.87 10.77 6.54
C TYR A 692 22.51 12.24 6.90
N PRO A 693 21.88 13.00 5.98
CA PRO A 693 21.46 14.36 6.28
C PRO A 693 20.45 14.39 7.43
N GLN A 694 20.58 15.38 8.33
CA GLN A 694 19.63 15.60 9.43
C GLN A 694 18.32 16.23 8.94
N GLU A 695 18.42 17.12 7.94
CA GLU A 695 17.30 17.77 7.26
C GLU A 695 17.39 17.45 5.75
N PHE A 696 16.24 17.15 5.14
CA PHE A 696 16.14 16.88 3.70
C PHE A 696 14.83 17.46 3.15
N GLU A 697 14.84 17.82 1.87
CA GLU A 697 13.67 18.42 1.22
C GLU A 697 12.61 17.36 0.87
N ILE A 698 11.33 17.73 1.01
CA ILE A 698 10.19 16.93 0.57
C ILE A 698 9.44 17.73 -0.49
N ASP A 699 9.64 17.38 -1.76
CA ASP A 699 8.85 17.95 -2.85
C ASP A 699 7.42 17.39 -2.81
N LEU A 700 6.44 18.28 -2.64
CA LEU A 700 5.03 17.89 -2.67
C LEU A 700 4.58 17.38 -4.05
N ASN A 701 5.26 17.76 -5.14
CA ASN A 701 5.00 17.31 -6.51
C ASN A 701 3.50 17.34 -6.89
N GLY A 702 2.82 18.45 -6.60
CA GLY A 702 1.39 18.65 -6.85
C GLY A 702 0.43 17.89 -5.91
N LYS A 703 0.93 17.20 -4.87
CA LYS A 703 0.11 16.50 -3.87
C LYS A 703 -0.17 17.39 -2.65
N LYS A 704 -1.23 17.09 -1.90
CA LYS A 704 -1.75 17.98 -0.83
C LYS A 704 -1.16 17.76 0.56
N PHE A 705 -0.35 16.72 0.75
CA PHE A 705 0.21 16.34 2.05
C PHE A 705 1.63 15.81 1.90
N ALA A 706 2.52 16.13 2.85
CA ALA A 706 3.93 15.74 2.82
C ALA A 706 4.16 14.22 2.73
N TRP A 707 3.30 13.40 3.33
CA TRP A 707 3.36 11.93 3.21
C TRP A 707 3.14 11.41 1.77
N GLN A 708 2.58 12.23 0.88
CA GLN A 708 2.46 11.94 -0.56
C GLN A 708 3.62 12.51 -1.40
N GLY A 709 4.49 13.33 -0.81
CA GLY A 709 5.63 13.97 -1.47
C GLY A 709 6.83 13.04 -1.65
N VAL A 710 7.79 13.51 -2.42
CA VAL A 710 9.05 12.84 -2.77
C VAL A 710 10.15 13.35 -1.84
N ALA A 711 10.74 12.46 -1.04
CA ALA A 711 11.88 12.81 -0.18
C ALA A 711 13.18 12.83 -1.00
N LEU A 712 13.82 14.00 -1.09
CA LEU A 712 15.02 14.25 -1.88
C LEU A 712 16.28 13.87 -1.09
N LEU A 713 16.48 12.56 -0.93
CA LEU A 713 17.70 12.00 -0.34
C LEU A 713 18.78 11.74 -1.40
N PRO A 714 20.07 11.98 -1.09
CA PRO A 714 21.17 11.68 -2.01
C PRO A 714 21.34 10.17 -2.16
N PHE A 715 21.34 9.64 -3.39
CA PHE A 715 21.55 8.21 -3.66
C PHE A 715 22.91 7.74 -3.12
N ILE A 716 22.94 6.54 -2.51
CA ILE A 716 24.17 5.97 -1.96
C ILE A 716 25.06 5.42 -3.07
N ASP A 717 26.33 5.84 -3.03
CA ASP A 717 27.43 5.18 -3.74
C ASP A 717 27.84 3.91 -2.98
N MET A 718 27.35 2.77 -3.45
CA MET A 718 27.54 1.46 -2.79
C MET A 718 29.03 1.08 -2.66
N PRO A 719 29.88 1.16 -3.70
CA PRO A 719 31.34 1.01 -3.56
C PRO A 719 31.95 1.83 -2.42
N ARG A 720 31.56 3.10 -2.26
CA ARG A 720 32.08 3.94 -1.16
C ARG A 720 31.57 3.50 0.21
N LEU A 721 30.28 3.16 0.31
CA LEU A 721 29.71 2.64 1.55
C LEU A 721 30.35 1.31 1.98
N LEU A 722 30.50 0.37 1.05
CA LEU A 722 31.13 -0.93 1.30
C LEU A 722 32.57 -0.76 1.77
N ALA A 723 33.36 0.10 1.10
CA ALA A 723 34.74 0.38 1.52
C ALA A 723 34.84 0.98 2.94
N ALA A 724 33.85 1.76 3.39
CA ALA A 724 33.80 2.28 4.76
C ALA A 724 33.34 1.22 5.80
N VAL A 725 32.34 0.41 5.44
CA VAL A 725 31.76 -0.65 6.30
C VAL A 725 32.72 -1.82 6.48
N GLU A 726 33.39 -2.27 5.41
CA GLU A 726 34.33 -3.41 5.45
C GLU A 726 35.54 -3.14 6.35
N LYS A 727 36.00 -1.88 6.46
CA LYS A 727 37.04 -1.45 7.43
C LYS A 727 36.67 -1.73 8.89
N LYS A 728 35.37 -1.79 9.22
CA LYS A 728 34.86 -2.01 10.58
C LYS A 728 34.58 -3.48 10.89
N TYR A 729 34.51 -4.37 9.89
CA TYR A 729 34.22 -5.80 10.10
C TYR A 729 35.15 -6.54 11.06
N PRO A 730 36.48 -6.29 11.11
CA PRO A 730 37.36 -6.93 12.09
C PRO A 730 37.07 -6.55 13.56
N LEU A 731 36.21 -5.55 13.80
CA LEU A 731 35.82 -5.08 15.13
C LEU A 731 34.48 -5.65 15.61
N LEU A 732 33.78 -6.43 14.78
CA LEU A 732 32.50 -7.03 15.13
C LEU A 732 32.64 -8.11 16.21
N SER A 733 31.62 -8.25 17.06
CA SER A 733 31.50 -9.41 17.92
C SER A 733 31.26 -10.69 17.08
N PRO A 734 31.57 -11.89 17.59
CA PRO A 734 31.28 -13.14 16.88
C PRO A 734 29.78 -13.32 16.57
N GLU A 735 28.91 -12.81 17.44
CA GLU A 735 27.45 -12.82 17.28
C GLU A 735 27.01 -11.89 16.15
N ASP A 736 27.49 -10.64 16.14
CA ASP A 736 27.21 -9.69 15.05
C ASP A 736 27.77 -10.18 13.72
N ALA A 737 28.95 -10.82 13.73
CA ALA A 737 29.55 -11.42 12.54
C ALA A 737 28.70 -12.57 11.97
N ALA A 738 28.06 -13.37 12.83
CA ALA A 738 27.11 -14.41 12.43
C ALA A 738 25.79 -13.81 11.91
N ARG A 739 25.24 -12.79 12.59
CA ARG A 739 24.02 -12.07 12.17
C ARG A 739 24.18 -11.31 10.85
N ASN A 740 25.42 -10.97 10.47
CA ASN A 740 25.76 -10.39 9.16
C ASN A 740 26.01 -11.45 8.06
N GLY A 741 25.75 -12.73 8.35
CA GLY A 741 25.81 -13.84 7.39
C GLY A 741 24.58 -13.97 6.50
N ILE A 742 24.64 -14.91 5.57
CA ILE A 742 23.50 -15.37 4.77
C ILE A 742 23.05 -16.71 5.36
N GLY A 743 21.77 -16.84 5.69
CA GLY A 743 21.18 -18.07 6.21
C GLY A 743 20.49 -18.91 5.16
N ARG A 744 19.59 -19.78 5.62
CA ARG A 744 18.84 -20.76 4.80
C ARG A 744 17.41 -20.90 5.32
N ASP A 745 16.51 -21.30 4.43
CA ASP A 745 15.14 -21.65 4.79
C ASP A 745 15.14 -22.86 5.75
N VAL A 746 14.21 -22.91 6.70
CA VAL A 746 14.08 -24.03 7.64
C VAL A 746 12.80 -24.80 7.35
N LEU A 747 12.90 -26.09 7.07
CA LEU A 747 11.76 -27.00 6.98
C LEU A 747 11.52 -27.66 8.35
N LEU A 748 10.28 -27.61 8.84
CA LEU A 748 9.78 -28.35 9.98
C LEU A 748 8.64 -29.30 9.58
N LEU A 749 8.63 -30.50 10.14
CA LEU A 749 7.56 -31.50 10.00
C LEU A 749 7.51 -32.41 11.24
N SER A 750 6.37 -33.02 11.54
CA SER A 750 6.21 -33.96 12.67
C SER A 750 6.23 -35.43 12.25
N ASP A 751 6.34 -36.33 13.23
CA ASP A 751 6.19 -37.79 13.07
C ASP A 751 4.81 -38.23 12.52
N ALA A 752 3.79 -37.37 12.55
CA ALA A 752 2.51 -37.63 11.89
C ALA A 752 2.60 -37.65 10.34
N HIS A 753 3.68 -37.10 9.76
CA HIS A 753 4.05 -37.28 8.35
C HIS A 753 4.96 -38.52 8.14
N HIS A 754 4.54 -39.67 8.69
CA HIS A 754 5.32 -40.90 8.81
C HIS A 754 6.21 -41.25 7.59
N GLU A 755 5.67 -41.25 6.37
CA GLU A 755 6.43 -41.63 5.16
C GLU A 755 7.60 -40.66 4.89
N LEU A 756 7.33 -39.35 4.86
CA LEU A 756 8.35 -38.32 4.66
C LEU A 756 9.34 -38.27 5.82
N TYR A 757 8.85 -38.46 7.04
CA TYR A 757 9.64 -38.48 8.26
C TYR A 757 10.63 -39.66 8.25
N GLU A 758 10.18 -40.88 7.93
CA GLU A 758 11.03 -42.06 7.82
C GLU A 758 12.03 -41.96 6.66
N ASP A 759 11.63 -41.44 5.49
CA ASP A 759 12.52 -41.22 4.35
C ASP A 759 13.72 -40.35 4.75
N ILE A 760 13.47 -39.18 5.34
CA ILE A 760 14.51 -38.21 5.68
C ILE A 760 15.35 -38.69 6.90
N THR A 761 14.71 -39.27 7.92
CA THR A 761 15.45 -39.77 9.11
C THR A 761 16.32 -40.98 8.78
N SER A 762 15.85 -41.90 7.93
CA SER A 762 16.63 -43.06 7.48
C SER A 762 17.88 -42.65 6.70
N HIS A 763 17.81 -41.57 5.92
CA HIS A 763 18.96 -41.05 5.19
C HIS A 763 20.00 -40.37 6.11
N PHE A 764 19.57 -39.49 7.02
CA PHE A 764 20.50 -38.67 7.83
C PHE A 764 20.92 -39.27 9.19
N TYR A 765 20.11 -40.16 9.78
CA TYR A 765 20.30 -40.63 11.16
C TYR A 765 20.44 -42.15 11.29
N SER A 766 20.38 -42.91 10.19
CA SER A 766 20.65 -44.35 10.25
C SER A 766 22.15 -44.68 10.39
N LYS A 767 22.45 -45.97 10.65
CA LYS A 767 23.83 -46.49 10.75
C LYS A 767 24.64 -46.40 9.45
N LYS A 768 23.98 -46.15 8.30
CA LYS A 768 24.60 -45.90 7.01
C LYS A 768 24.14 -44.53 6.53
N GLN A 769 24.74 -43.48 7.11
CA GLN A 769 24.44 -42.10 6.74
C GLN A 769 24.63 -41.91 5.23
N GLY A 770 23.63 -41.27 4.61
CA GLY A 770 23.65 -40.91 3.20
C GLY A 770 24.54 -39.70 2.91
N ALA A 771 24.31 -39.07 1.76
CA ALA A 771 24.93 -37.79 1.42
C ALA A 771 24.45 -36.65 2.35
N HIS A 772 25.21 -35.56 2.41
CA HIS A 772 24.87 -34.37 3.20
C HIS A 772 23.54 -33.72 2.78
N THR A 773 23.17 -33.87 1.51
CA THR A 773 21.89 -33.46 0.93
C THR A 773 20.97 -34.68 0.74
N PHE A 774 19.66 -34.44 0.78
CA PHE A 774 18.61 -35.39 0.44
C PHE A 774 17.59 -34.72 -0.49
N GLY A 775 17.31 -35.34 -1.64
CA GLY A 775 16.25 -34.89 -2.54
C GLY A 775 14.89 -35.41 -2.08
N LEU A 776 13.93 -34.51 -1.90
CA LEU A 776 12.58 -34.86 -1.45
C LEU A 776 11.87 -35.70 -2.52
N ASN A 777 11.26 -36.81 -2.12
CA ASN A 777 10.45 -37.67 -2.96
C ASN A 777 9.03 -37.08 -3.10
N PRO A 778 8.58 -36.65 -4.30
CA PRO A 778 7.28 -36.00 -4.48
C PRO A 778 6.08 -36.84 -4.02
N ARG A 779 6.23 -38.17 -3.97
CA ARG A 779 5.15 -39.08 -3.54
C ARG A 779 4.92 -39.03 -2.03
N THR A 780 5.98 -39.13 -1.24
CA THR A 780 5.90 -39.14 0.23
C THR A 780 5.77 -37.74 0.81
N SER A 781 6.15 -36.71 0.04
CA SER A 781 6.02 -35.29 0.40
C SER A 781 4.69 -34.64 0.00
N GLU A 782 3.75 -35.39 -0.60
CA GLU A 782 2.46 -34.91 -1.14
C GLU A 782 2.64 -33.78 -2.19
N GLY A 783 3.58 -33.97 -3.13
CA GLY A 783 3.86 -33.04 -4.25
C GLY A 783 4.97 -32.02 -4.00
N MET A 784 5.47 -31.90 -2.76
CA MET A 784 6.54 -30.94 -2.44
C MET A 784 7.91 -31.43 -2.95
N THR A 785 8.59 -30.59 -3.71
CA THR A 785 9.89 -30.88 -4.33
C THR A 785 10.97 -29.93 -3.82
N GLY A 786 12.20 -30.44 -3.73
CA GLY A 786 13.35 -29.68 -3.23
C GLY A 786 14.47 -30.57 -2.73
N GLN A 787 15.46 -29.95 -2.12
CA GLN A 787 16.52 -30.64 -1.37
C GLN A 787 16.49 -30.14 0.07
N VAL A 788 16.89 -31.03 0.99
CA VAL A 788 17.07 -30.71 2.41
C VAL A 788 18.46 -31.16 2.86
N GLU A 789 19.01 -30.47 3.83
CA GLU A 789 20.27 -30.76 4.51
C GLU A 789 20.03 -30.90 6.02
N LYS A 790 20.86 -31.71 6.67
CA LYS A 790 20.83 -31.86 8.13
C LYS A 790 21.44 -30.62 8.79
N ILE A 791 20.75 -30.06 9.78
CA ILE A 791 21.31 -29.03 10.66
C ILE A 791 22.44 -29.63 11.51
N ALA A 792 23.61 -28.99 11.49
CA ALA A 792 24.76 -29.38 12.33
C ALA A 792 24.37 -29.38 13.81
N ASP A 793 24.86 -30.36 14.57
CA ASP A 793 24.61 -30.57 16.00
C ASP A 793 23.12 -30.74 16.42
N TYR A 794 22.17 -30.72 15.48
CA TYR A 794 20.76 -31.01 15.77
C TYR A 794 20.50 -32.51 15.97
N LEU A 795 20.05 -32.83 17.18
CA LEU A 795 19.58 -34.15 17.61
C LEU A 795 18.05 -34.18 17.64
N PRO A 796 17.39 -35.05 16.85
CA PRO A 796 15.98 -35.37 16.99
C PRO A 796 15.61 -35.79 18.41
N HIS A 797 14.35 -35.60 18.80
CA HIS A 797 13.79 -36.13 20.05
C HIS A 797 14.40 -35.58 21.36
N GLY A 798 15.07 -34.43 21.31
CA GLY A 798 15.47 -33.66 22.49
C GLY A 798 14.30 -32.87 23.11
N SER A 799 14.59 -32.07 24.15
CA SER A 799 13.60 -31.13 24.69
C SER A 799 13.46 -29.89 23.79
N LEU A 800 12.25 -29.35 23.73
CA LEU A 800 11.91 -28.09 23.07
C LEU A 800 11.80 -26.99 24.13
N GLU A 801 12.89 -26.25 24.34
CA GLU A 801 12.89 -25.11 25.27
C GLU A 801 12.31 -23.84 24.63
N TYR A 802 11.53 -23.09 25.41
CA TYR A 802 11.10 -21.75 25.01
C TYR A 802 12.27 -20.75 25.05
N PRO A 803 12.52 -19.96 24.00
CA PRO A 803 13.74 -19.16 23.88
C PRO A 803 13.76 -17.83 24.67
N LEU A 804 12.65 -17.38 25.27
CA LEU A 804 12.57 -16.07 25.94
C LEU A 804 12.46 -16.17 27.47
N ASP A 805 13.07 -15.21 28.17
CA ASP A 805 13.38 -15.29 29.59
C ASP A 805 12.16 -15.44 30.52
N ARG A 806 11.01 -14.81 30.23
CA ARG A 806 9.87 -14.84 31.16
C ARG A 806 9.09 -16.16 31.09
N LYS A 807 9.45 -17.07 30.17
CA LYS A 807 8.82 -18.39 29.99
C LYS A 807 7.29 -18.33 29.86
N SER A 808 6.80 -17.36 29.08
CA SER A 808 5.37 -17.18 28.83
C SER A 808 4.73 -18.31 28.01
N MET A 809 5.53 -19.20 27.40
CA MET A 809 5.09 -20.44 26.75
C MET A 809 5.84 -21.65 27.35
N PRO A 810 5.22 -22.85 27.38
CA PRO A 810 5.80 -24.03 28.03
C PRO A 810 6.84 -24.77 27.17
N SER A 811 7.93 -25.22 27.79
CA SER A 811 8.85 -26.18 27.17
C SER A 811 8.19 -27.57 27.03
N LEU A 812 8.66 -28.39 26.07
CA LEU A 812 8.27 -29.80 25.95
C LEU A 812 9.47 -30.72 26.20
N ASP A 813 9.32 -31.76 27.02
CA ASP A 813 10.41 -32.71 27.30
C ASP A 813 10.83 -33.56 26.10
N TYR A 814 9.98 -33.66 25.07
CA TYR A 814 10.18 -34.51 23.89
C TYR A 814 9.61 -33.87 22.62
N ASP A 815 10.48 -33.38 21.75
CA ASP A 815 10.11 -32.82 20.44
C ASP A 815 9.93 -33.95 19.39
N ARG A 816 8.70 -34.08 18.87
CA ARG A 816 8.34 -34.96 17.75
C ARG A 816 8.51 -34.30 16.39
N SER A 817 8.83 -33.01 16.35
CA SER A 817 9.16 -32.30 15.12
C SER A 817 10.63 -32.46 14.78
N LEU A 818 10.94 -32.42 13.48
CA LEU A 818 12.28 -32.37 12.95
C LEU A 818 12.54 -31.03 12.27
N ARG A 819 13.82 -30.66 12.16
CA ARG A 819 14.27 -29.41 11.55
C ARG A 819 15.39 -29.67 10.55
N TYR A 820 15.23 -29.12 9.35
CA TYR A 820 16.15 -29.24 8.23
C TYR A 820 16.39 -27.87 7.58
N VAL A 821 17.47 -27.74 6.81
CA VAL A 821 17.89 -26.52 6.06
C VAL A 821 18.22 -26.82 4.60
#